data_AF-A0A933P6P2-F1
#
_entry.id   AF-A0A933P6P2-F1
#
_cell.length_a   1.000
_cell.length_b   1.000
_cell.length_c   1.000
_cell.angle_alpha   90.00
_cell.angle_beta   90.00
_cell.angle_gamma   90.00
#
_symmetry.space_group_name_H-M   'P 1'
#
loop_
_entity.id
_entity.type
_entity.pdbx_description
1 polymer ?
#
loop_
_entity_poly.entity_id
_entity_poly.type
_entity_poly.pdbx_seq_one_letter_code
_entity_poly.pdbx_strand_id
1 'polypeptide(L)'
;MPVTRMASWVSHRRAARAIAMAAALLVTSTAWSTQDTAAAVQRVDLRVLVLNDGSPWVAAIASQLAVEGVPYTSVDVAAAGRAPLEAALLSTADHANFQAVVAPSATATALSTAEWATLRAFEAKFSIREVDGMNWPETTVGLAPPSWVGLMDGMVATVTPAAQAAGFQYLSGPVPFAAGSYGFLAAPLTPSTTPALPVGASFVPLVTTPVPGSATNASIVGAYTHDGIEQLVITATMAFGFPQFKTLAHGIITWMTRGVHLGYQRNYLTFHVDDAFSADALWDSEHNCTPGEDCPLGPDGNSLYPESSVRMTADDVAYAVQWQASRQYTLTLAFNGLGIAAGDALTTAFQINQASFKWLNHGLVHVYQGCVQDFTTVPWHCATDANGNIQWTSQADVLSEITTNITAGQSIGLTFDVREYLSGEHSGLAQLPQQPADNPNFAAAVTAAGIAALGADASREAGTRLVGGARTVPRHPTALYYNTSTAAAAIDEYNWLYTSRANGGSGYCEDNPATATCITPLHPTTGFTDYIVPTDAAFDLGFVLSNDPRPFYAHTSNMAGDRLLYPLLDAILTTYRTSFATSAPVVNLTLTDAATTLARQDTWATASGQGSNVTAWVEGNVVTITNPAGTAVPLTVPAGVTLQGGTLQSYGGEQSTWLTATSATATLPTTQLTIGGFATFAEGRSGSLTARSSTPNATIEIAGTLPAGLAWVSTGPGAYALSGVPAAGTAGTYPVLVTATSAAGVTTRSITVTVLRAPTITSAASATVVSGVPFSFTVTATGAPLPTVSLSGTLPWGLTARQTGAGSATISGTATFTTGSTIRLAVRATNGAGTASQTLTLTLATVPRFTSTATRTARVRAWTSFLVTTTAWPRATLTALDPLPTGLTFRDRGDGTASISGVPATGTARVWSIRIRATNVAGSTVQTMSLTVRP
;
A
#
# COMPACT_ATOMS: atom_id res chain seq x y z
N MET A 1 71.76 -20.99 41.97
CA MET A 1 70.29 -21.08 41.77
C MET A 1 70.02 -21.18 40.26
N PRO A 2 69.15 -22.10 39.80
CA PRO A 2 69.68 -23.17 38.94
C PRO A 2 68.90 -23.52 37.64
N VAL A 3 69.54 -24.39 36.81
CA VAL A 3 69.01 -25.18 35.65
C VAL A 3 68.82 -24.45 34.30
N THR A 4 69.31 -24.89 33.11
CA THR A 4 70.51 -25.68 32.72
C THR A 4 70.93 -25.46 31.23
N ARG A 5 72.26 -25.47 31.00
CA ARG A 5 73.06 -25.98 29.86
C ARG A 5 72.44 -26.60 28.58
N MET A 6 73.10 -26.28 27.44
CA MET A 6 73.49 -27.16 26.29
C MET A 6 72.38 -27.79 25.40
N ALA A 7 72.57 -28.12 24.11
CA ALA A 7 73.57 -27.75 23.09
C ALA A 7 73.03 -28.11 21.68
N SER A 8 73.75 -27.69 20.63
CA SER A 8 73.63 -28.04 19.20
C SER A 8 73.29 -29.51 18.85
N TRP A 9 72.59 -29.77 17.74
CA TRP A 9 73.12 -30.38 16.49
C TRP A 9 72.02 -30.58 15.40
N VAL A 10 72.44 -30.77 14.15
CA VAL A 10 71.60 -30.87 12.93
C VAL A 10 71.33 -32.34 12.57
N SER A 11 70.08 -32.72 12.22
CA SER A 11 69.79 -33.61 11.06
C SER A 11 68.30 -33.97 10.83
N HIS A 12 67.78 -33.58 9.67
CA HIS A 12 67.04 -34.42 8.71
C HIS A 12 66.06 -35.52 9.18
N ARG A 13 64.73 -35.32 9.02
CA ARG A 13 63.87 -35.91 7.93
C ARG A 13 62.35 -35.91 8.25
N ARG A 14 61.54 -35.67 7.19
CA ARG A 14 60.13 -36.14 6.97
C ARG A 14 59.07 -35.66 8.00
N ALA A 15 57.92 -35.11 7.65
CA ALA A 15 57.18 -35.06 6.38
C ALA A 15 55.93 -34.16 6.49
N ALA A 16 55.42 -33.75 5.33
CA ALA A 16 54.01 -33.51 5.01
C ALA A 16 53.24 -32.29 5.60
N ARG A 17 52.62 -31.55 4.66
CA ARG A 17 51.40 -30.72 4.78
C ARG A 17 51.48 -29.40 5.57
N ALA A 18 51.59 -28.30 4.80
CA ALA A 18 50.54 -27.28 4.61
C ALA A 18 51.15 -25.89 4.36
N ILE A 19 51.29 -25.52 3.08
CA ILE A 19 51.52 -24.12 2.68
C ILE A 19 50.49 -23.76 1.61
N ALA A 20 49.49 -22.99 2.02
CA ALA A 20 48.47 -22.42 1.16
C ALA A 20 48.12 -21.01 1.65
N MET A 21 49.05 -20.06 1.51
CA MET A 21 48.79 -18.63 1.68
C MET A 21 49.75 -17.82 0.80
N ALA A 22 49.28 -17.36 -0.36
CA ALA A 22 49.87 -16.29 -1.17
C ALA A 22 48.96 -15.88 -2.35
N ALA A 23 47.71 -15.48 -2.07
CA ALA A 23 46.83 -14.84 -3.07
C ALA A 23 45.64 -14.08 -2.43
N ALA A 24 45.86 -13.42 -1.28
CA ALA A 24 44.91 -12.42 -0.80
C ALA A 24 45.13 -11.13 -1.59
N LEU A 25 44.49 -11.00 -2.75
CA LEU A 25 44.32 -9.68 -3.35
C LEU A 25 43.50 -8.83 -2.37
N LEU A 26 43.99 -7.62 -2.09
CA LEU A 26 43.18 -6.62 -1.40
C LEU A 26 41.91 -6.38 -2.21
N VAL A 27 40.77 -6.83 -1.70
CA VAL A 27 39.53 -6.11 -1.91
C VAL A 27 39.69 -4.81 -1.13
N THR A 28 40.26 -3.80 -1.79
CA THR A 28 40.19 -2.44 -1.28
C THR A 28 38.71 -2.09 -1.23
N SER A 29 38.17 -2.01 -0.02
CA SER A 29 36.96 -1.24 0.23
C SER A 29 37.30 0.21 -0.10
N THR A 30 37.14 0.60 -1.37
CA THR A 30 37.04 2.01 -1.71
C THR A 30 35.88 2.54 -0.88
N ALA A 31 36.18 3.45 0.05
CA ALA A 31 35.13 4.25 0.65
C ALA A 31 34.46 5.00 -0.51
N TRP A 32 33.18 4.74 -0.75
CA TRP A 32 32.47 5.40 -1.85
C TRP A 32 32.46 6.89 -1.55
N SER A 33 32.87 7.72 -2.50
CA SER A 33 32.60 9.15 -2.45
C SER A 33 31.11 9.35 -2.72
N THR A 34 30.30 9.16 -1.68
CA THR A 34 28.86 9.39 -1.70
C THR A 34 28.62 10.89 -1.74
N GLN A 35 28.36 11.43 -2.93
CA GLN A 35 27.63 12.69 -3.06
C GLN A 35 26.16 12.34 -3.21
N ASP A 36 25.43 12.44 -2.10
CA ASP A 36 23.99 12.63 -2.16
C ASP A 36 23.77 14.04 -2.73
N THR A 37 23.22 14.13 -3.94
CA THR A 37 22.86 15.41 -4.55
C THR A 37 21.38 15.67 -4.31
N ALA A 38 21.09 16.68 -3.48
CA ALA A 38 19.75 17.24 -3.40
C ALA A 38 19.37 17.86 -4.77
N ALA A 39 18.12 17.67 -5.18
CA ALA A 39 17.58 18.37 -6.34
C ALA A 39 17.55 19.90 -6.08
N ALA A 40 17.35 20.69 -7.15
CA ALA A 40 17.04 22.10 -6.98
C ALA A 40 15.78 22.25 -6.11
N VAL A 41 15.81 23.20 -5.17
CA VAL A 41 14.70 23.43 -4.25
C VAL A 41 13.52 23.99 -5.05
N GLN A 42 12.47 23.20 -5.17
CA GLN A 42 11.20 23.60 -5.79
C GLN A 42 10.21 24.04 -4.72
N ARG A 43 9.32 24.95 -5.11
CA ARG A 43 8.15 25.34 -4.33
C ARG A 43 6.91 24.63 -4.85
N VAL A 44 6.12 24.03 -3.97
CA VAL A 44 4.86 23.36 -4.32
C VAL A 44 3.74 23.89 -3.43
N ASP A 45 2.74 24.56 -4.01
CA ASP A 45 1.61 25.12 -3.26
C ASP A 45 0.64 24.02 -2.77
N LEU A 46 0.12 24.17 -1.54
CA LEU A 46 -0.75 23.18 -0.89
C LEU A 46 -2.20 23.22 -1.43
N ARG A 47 -2.36 22.98 -2.74
CA ARG A 47 -3.64 22.96 -3.45
C ARG A 47 -3.75 21.76 -4.39
N VAL A 48 -4.91 21.14 -4.47
CA VAL A 48 -5.18 20.02 -5.39
C VAL A 48 -5.79 20.54 -6.70
N LEU A 49 -5.38 20.00 -7.85
CA LEU A 49 -6.08 20.20 -9.12
C LEU A 49 -7.10 19.07 -9.33
N VAL A 50 -8.36 19.41 -9.57
CA VAL A 50 -9.43 18.44 -9.86
C VAL A 50 -9.92 18.65 -11.28
N LEU A 51 -9.71 17.64 -12.13
CA LEU A 51 -10.16 17.62 -13.52
C LEU A 51 -11.55 16.98 -13.57
N ASN A 52 -12.58 17.81 -13.44
CA ASN A 52 -13.96 17.39 -13.27
C ASN A 52 -14.64 17.13 -14.63
N ASP A 53 -15.07 15.90 -14.88
CA ASP A 53 -15.84 15.49 -16.05
C ASP A 53 -17.34 15.25 -15.73
N GLY A 54 -17.76 15.50 -14.49
CA GLY A 54 -19.10 15.20 -13.99
C GLY A 54 -19.31 13.74 -13.53
N SER A 55 -18.27 12.91 -13.54
CA SER A 55 -18.36 11.53 -13.05
C SER A 55 -18.54 11.44 -11.53
N PRO A 56 -19.23 10.39 -11.02
CA PRO A 56 -19.49 10.26 -9.59
C PRO A 56 -18.22 10.00 -8.77
N TRP A 57 -17.16 9.43 -9.36
CA TRP A 57 -15.89 9.16 -8.68
C TRP A 57 -15.02 10.42 -8.52
N VAL A 58 -14.95 11.29 -9.53
CA VAL A 58 -14.27 12.60 -9.36
C VAL A 58 -15.06 13.47 -8.38
N ALA A 59 -16.40 13.49 -8.50
CA ALA A 59 -17.26 14.18 -7.54
C ALA A 59 -17.10 13.66 -6.11
N ALA A 60 -16.85 12.36 -5.91
CA ALA A 60 -16.60 11.77 -4.59
C ALA A 60 -15.29 12.27 -3.96
N ILE A 61 -14.20 12.29 -4.73
CA ILE A 61 -12.90 12.80 -4.26
C ILE A 61 -12.97 14.31 -3.99
N ALA A 62 -13.63 15.08 -4.86
CA ALA A 62 -13.87 16.51 -4.65
C ALA A 62 -14.72 16.79 -3.40
N SER A 63 -15.73 15.95 -3.14
CA SER A 63 -16.55 16.04 -1.92
C SER A 63 -15.73 15.73 -0.66
N GLN A 64 -14.86 14.70 -0.69
CA GLN A 64 -13.98 14.42 0.45
C GLN A 64 -12.98 15.56 0.68
N LEU A 65 -12.40 16.13 -0.38
CA LEU A 65 -11.50 17.29 -0.29
C LEU A 65 -12.21 18.46 0.42
N ALA A 66 -13.47 18.76 0.06
CA ALA A 66 -14.26 19.77 0.74
C ALA A 66 -14.56 19.42 2.22
N VAL A 67 -14.89 18.17 2.52
CA VAL A 67 -15.20 17.66 3.87
C VAL A 67 -14.01 17.72 4.82
N GLU A 68 -12.80 17.42 4.34
CA GLU A 68 -11.56 17.59 5.11
C GLU A 68 -11.02 19.03 5.05
N GLY A 69 -11.60 19.88 4.22
CA GLY A 69 -11.20 21.28 4.01
C GLY A 69 -9.99 21.48 3.10
N VAL A 70 -9.48 20.45 2.43
CA VAL A 70 -8.29 20.54 1.58
C VAL A 70 -8.55 21.44 0.37
N PRO A 71 -7.81 22.57 0.18
CA PRO A 71 -8.05 23.48 -0.93
C PRO A 71 -7.85 22.81 -2.28
N TYR A 72 -8.80 23.02 -3.19
CA TYR A 72 -8.70 22.50 -4.55
C TYR A 72 -9.17 23.51 -5.61
N THR A 73 -8.65 23.37 -6.83
CA THR A 73 -9.11 24.05 -8.03
C THR A 73 -9.83 23.02 -8.89
N SER A 74 -11.13 23.18 -9.07
CA SER A 74 -11.88 22.40 -10.06
C SER A 74 -11.75 23.05 -11.44
N VAL A 75 -11.44 22.24 -12.44
CA VAL A 75 -11.51 22.57 -13.86
C VAL A 75 -12.52 21.63 -14.49
N ASP A 76 -13.62 22.17 -15.00
CA ASP A 76 -14.57 21.39 -15.80
C ASP A 76 -13.90 21.04 -17.14
N VAL A 77 -13.53 19.77 -17.31
CA VAL A 77 -12.89 19.26 -18.53
C VAL A 77 -13.90 18.82 -19.59
N ALA A 78 -15.18 18.69 -19.24
CA ALA A 78 -16.28 18.39 -20.15
C ALA A 78 -16.91 19.66 -20.78
N ALA A 79 -16.71 20.82 -20.17
CA ALA A 79 -17.23 22.11 -20.65
C ALA A 79 -16.84 22.43 -22.10
N ALA A 80 -17.84 22.64 -22.95
CA ALA A 80 -17.65 23.04 -24.34
C ALA A 80 -16.98 24.41 -24.44
N GLY A 81 -15.88 24.51 -25.21
CA GLY A 81 -15.16 25.77 -25.41
C GLY A 81 -14.29 26.21 -24.23
N ARG A 82 -14.05 25.34 -23.23
CA ARG A 82 -13.06 25.58 -22.16
C ARG A 82 -11.68 25.91 -22.73
N ALA A 83 -10.88 26.65 -21.96
CA ALA A 83 -9.45 26.76 -22.25
C ALA A 83 -8.76 25.38 -22.11
N PRO A 84 -7.75 25.07 -22.94
CA PRO A 84 -6.94 23.87 -22.76
C PRO A 84 -6.10 23.96 -21.47
N LEU A 85 -5.71 22.81 -20.94
CA LEU A 85 -4.76 22.73 -19.83
C LEU A 85 -3.35 23.15 -20.29
N GLU A 86 -2.97 24.39 -20.03
CA GLU A 86 -1.66 24.95 -20.37
C GLU A 86 -0.65 24.90 -19.21
N ALA A 87 0.63 24.79 -19.53
CA ALA A 87 1.72 24.70 -18.53
C ALA A 87 1.74 25.90 -17.55
N ALA A 88 1.30 27.08 -17.99
CA ALA A 88 1.23 28.30 -17.17
C ALA A 88 0.16 28.24 -16.06
N LEU A 89 -0.90 27.42 -16.23
CA LEU A 89 -1.87 27.14 -15.16
C LEU A 89 -1.25 26.24 -14.09
N LEU A 90 -0.39 25.30 -14.49
CA LEU A 90 0.19 24.29 -13.61
C LEU A 90 1.42 24.80 -12.84
N SER A 91 2.28 25.59 -13.47
CA SER A 91 3.57 26.01 -12.87
C SER A 91 4.19 27.24 -13.52
N THR A 92 5.10 27.90 -12.79
CA THR A 92 6.02 28.91 -13.34
C THR A 92 7.45 28.65 -12.84
N ALA A 93 8.44 28.56 -13.74
CA ALA A 93 9.82 28.22 -13.40
C ALA A 93 9.93 27.02 -12.43
N ASP A 94 10.36 27.23 -11.18
CA ASP A 94 10.54 26.19 -10.14
C ASP A 94 9.41 26.20 -9.08
N HIS A 95 8.28 26.82 -9.40
CA HIS A 95 7.06 26.88 -8.58
C HIS A 95 5.90 26.14 -9.24
N ALA A 96 5.37 25.12 -8.55
CA ALA A 96 4.15 24.40 -8.89
C ALA A 96 2.94 24.99 -8.15
N ASN A 97 1.85 25.23 -8.88
CA ASN A 97 0.60 25.78 -8.34
C ASN A 97 -0.27 24.72 -7.64
N PHE A 98 0.09 23.43 -7.78
CA PHE A 98 -0.66 22.30 -7.23
C PHE A 98 0.27 21.22 -6.68
N GLN A 99 -0.13 20.57 -5.59
CA GLN A 99 0.60 19.47 -4.94
C GLN A 99 0.12 18.06 -5.33
N ALA A 100 -1.08 17.96 -5.91
CA ALA A 100 -1.71 16.73 -6.34
C ALA A 100 -2.70 16.99 -7.47
N VAL A 101 -3.00 15.96 -8.25
CA VAL A 101 -3.99 15.98 -9.33
C VAL A 101 -5.03 14.89 -9.09
N VAL A 102 -6.29 15.17 -9.42
CA VAL A 102 -7.38 14.20 -9.49
C VAL A 102 -7.89 14.19 -10.93
N ALA A 103 -7.77 13.05 -11.60
CA ALA A 103 -8.22 12.83 -12.97
C ALA A 103 -9.41 11.84 -12.99
N PRO A 104 -10.27 11.87 -14.03
CA PRO A 104 -11.34 10.88 -14.15
C PRO A 104 -10.82 9.45 -14.33
N SER A 105 -9.80 9.30 -15.17
CA SER A 105 -9.04 8.08 -15.43
C SER A 105 -7.75 8.43 -16.18
N ALA A 106 -6.78 7.51 -16.20
CA ALA A 106 -5.49 7.70 -16.89
C ALA A 106 -5.61 7.90 -18.41
N THR A 107 -6.79 7.62 -18.99
CA THR A 107 -7.09 7.66 -20.42
C THR A 107 -8.34 8.49 -20.74
N ALA A 108 -8.76 9.37 -19.82
CA ALA A 108 -9.98 10.17 -19.97
C ALA A 108 -9.99 10.99 -21.27
N THR A 109 -11.04 10.81 -22.07
CA THR A 109 -11.20 11.40 -23.41
C THR A 109 -11.58 12.88 -23.40
N ALA A 110 -11.94 13.44 -22.24
CA ALA A 110 -12.18 14.87 -22.02
C ALA A 110 -10.90 15.72 -22.14
N LEU A 111 -9.72 15.08 -22.10
CA LEU A 111 -8.41 15.71 -22.24
C LEU A 111 -7.78 15.29 -23.57
N SER A 112 -7.27 16.26 -24.32
CA SER A 112 -6.53 16.00 -25.56
C SER A 112 -5.12 15.45 -25.28
N THR A 113 -4.51 14.81 -26.28
CA THR A 113 -3.13 14.29 -26.16
C THR A 113 -2.10 15.35 -25.78
N ALA A 114 -2.31 16.61 -26.17
CA ALA A 114 -1.43 17.72 -25.82
C ALA A 114 -1.58 18.15 -24.34
N GLU A 115 -2.79 18.07 -23.80
CA GLU A 115 -3.07 18.35 -22.39
C GLU A 115 -2.53 17.24 -21.50
N TRP A 116 -2.73 15.98 -21.88
CA TRP A 116 -2.09 14.84 -21.22
C TRP A 116 -0.56 14.96 -21.22
N ALA A 117 0.07 15.31 -22.35
CA ALA A 117 1.50 15.54 -22.40
C ALA A 117 1.96 16.72 -21.50
N THR A 118 1.14 17.77 -21.39
CA THR A 118 1.40 18.93 -20.52
C THR A 118 1.30 18.57 -19.04
N LEU A 119 0.28 17.80 -18.67
CA LEU A 119 0.06 17.29 -17.31
C LEU A 119 1.18 16.34 -16.87
N ARG A 120 1.50 15.34 -17.68
CA ARG A 120 2.58 14.37 -17.41
C ARG A 120 3.95 15.05 -17.30
N ALA A 121 4.21 16.10 -18.08
CA ALA A 121 5.43 16.90 -17.96
C ALA A 121 5.50 17.74 -16.67
N PHE A 122 4.36 18.24 -16.19
CA PHE A 122 4.26 18.93 -14.89
C PHE A 122 4.50 17.94 -13.72
N GLU A 123 3.83 16.79 -13.76
CA GLU A 123 3.95 15.75 -12.72
C GLU A 123 5.38 15.23 -12.60
N ALA A 124 6.00 14.83 -13.71
CA ALA A 124 7.39 14.34 -13.70
C ALA A 124 8.39 15.40 -13.25
N LYS A 125 8.15 16.69 -13.55
CA LYS A 125 9.04 17.79 -13.17
C LYS A 125 9.01 18.12 -11.67
N PHE A 126 7.83 18.09 -11.06
CA PHE A 126 7.61 18.48 -9.66
C PHE A 126 7.30 17.29 -8.74
N SER A 127 7.39 16.07 -9.28
CA SER A 127 6.98 14.81 -8.65
C SER A 127 5.56 14.90 -8.05
N ILE A 128 4.59 15.39 -8.82
CA ILE A 128 3.20 15.48 -8.37
C ILE A 128 2.52 14.12 -8.50
N ARG A 129 1.72 13.74 -7.50
CA ARG A 129 0.92 12.51 -7.48
C ARG A 129 -0.45 12.75 -8.12
N GLU A 130 -0.89 11.81 -8.95
CA GLU A 130 -2.22 11.79 -9.56
C GLU A 130 -3.11 10.73 -8.93
N VAL A 131 -4.39 11.02 -8.71
CA VAL A 131 -5.43 10.03 -8.40
C VAL A 131 -6.36 9.88 -9.58
N ASP A 132 -6.41 8.69 -10.16
CA ASP A 132 -7.37 8.33 -11.18
C ASP A 132 -8.63 7.77 -10.53
N GLY A 133 -9.76 8.48 -10.66
CA GLY A 133 -10.98 8.13 -9.93
C GLY A 133 -11.58 6.77 -10.29
N MET A 134 -11.54 6.34 -11.56
CA MET A 134 -11.89 4.97 -11.96
C MET A 134 -11.25 4.56 -13.30
N ASN A 135 -10.50 3.46 -13.30
CA ASN A 135 -9.83 2.93 -14.49
C ASN A 135 -10.38 1.58 -14.95
N TRP A 136 -10.37 1.37 -16.26
CA TRP A 136 -10.34 0.04 -16.84
C TRP A 136 -8.95 -0.59 -16.64
N PRO A 137 -8.81 -1.84 -16.17
CA PRO A 137 -7.50 -2.45 -15.98
C PRO A 137 -6.81 -2.80 -17.31
N GLU A 138 -5.68 -2.15 -17.57
CA GLU A 138 -4.86 -2.37 -18.75
C GLU A 138 -3.39 -1.98 -18.50
N THR A 139 -2.54 -2.22 -19.51
CA THR A 139 -1.08 -2.12 -19.37
C THR A 139 -0.57 -0.70 -19.17
N THR A 140 -1.35 0.30 -19.61
CA THR A 140 -1.06 1.74 -19.43
C THR A 140 -1.07 2.15 -17.96
N VAL A 141 -1.89 1.49 -17.14
CA VAL A 141 -2.02 1.69 -15.68
C VAL A 141 -1.35 0.57 -14.86
N GLY A 142 -0.42 -0.17 -15.47
CA GLY A 142 0.36 -1.22 -14.79
C GLY A 142 -0.42 -2.48 -14.40
N LEU A 143 -1.62 -2.70 -14.95
CA LEU A 143 -2.48 -3.84 -14.65
C LEU A 143 -2.58 -4.82 -15.84
N ALA A 144 -2.86 -6.09 -15.53
CA ALA A 144 -3.33 -7.04 -16.53
C ALA A 144 -4.80 -6.73 -16.89
N PRO A 145 -5.31 -7.22 -18.04
CA PRO A 145 -6.74 -7.23 -18.32
C PRO A 145 -7.53 -7.88 -17.16
N PRO A 146 -8.75 -7.42 -16.85
CA PRO A 146 -9.50 -7.91 -15.70
C PRO A 146 -9.80 -9.41 -15.84
N SER A 147 -9.52 -10.16 -14.77
CA SER A 147 -9.86 -11.59 -14.67
C SER A 147 -11.30 -11.83 -14.18
N TRP A 148 -11.93 -10.80 -13.61
CA TRP A 148 -13.34 -10.78 -13.25
C TRP A 148 -13.90 -9.36 -13.35
N VAL A 149 -15.18 -9.23 -13.70
CA VAL A 149 -15.92 -7.96 -13.79
C VAL A 149 -17.35 -8.18 -13.30
N GLY A 150 -17.88 -7.30 -12.46
CA GLY A 150 -19.26 -7.42 -11.95
C GLY A 150 -19.56 -6.63 -10.69
N LEU A 151 -20.68 -6.96 -10.05
CA LEU A 151 -21.09 -6.43 -8.74
C LEU A 151 -20.26 -7.03 -7.60
N MET A 152 -19.73 -6.16 -6.75
CA MET A 152 -18.87 -6.43 -5.60
C MET A 152 -19.66 -6.46 -4.28
N ASP A 153 -20.98 -6.55 -4.34
CA ASP A 153 -21.89 -6.52 -3.21
C ASP A 153 -21.52 -7.59 -2.15
N GLY A 154 -21.19 -7.15 -0.93
CA GLY A 154 -20.74 -8.03 0.16
C GLY A 154 -19.31 -8.57 0.02
N MET A 155 -18.55 -8.17 -1.01
CA MET A 155 -17.12 -8.46 -1.08
C MET A 155 -16.36 -7.68 0.01
N VAL A 156 -15.23 -8.24 0.44
CA VAL A 156 -14.39 -7.65 1.47
C VAL A 156 -12.99 -7.41 0.92
N ALA A 157 -12.59 -6.14 0.88
CA ALA A 157 -11.24 -5.75 0.56
C ALA A 157 -10.37 -5.65 1.83
N THR A 158 -9.06 -5.74 1.64
CA THR A 158 -8.02 -5.71 2.67
C THR A 158 -7.03 -4.59 2.37
N VAL A 159 -6.79 -3.73 3.37
CA VAL A 159 -5.73 -2.72 3.37
C VAL A 159 -4.39 -3.43 3.55
N THR A 160 -3.45 -3.29 2.61
CA THR A 160 -2.15 -3.95 2.69
C THR A 160 -1.20 -3.21 3.65
N PRO A 161 -0.13 -3.87 4.15
CA PRO A 161 0.93 -3.18 4.89
C PRO A 161 1.60 -2.06 4.10
N ALA A 162 1.58 -2.11 2.76
CA ALA A 162 2.05 -1.03 1.91
C ALA A 162 1.11 0.19 1.96
N ALA A 163 -0.21 -0.02 1.94
CA ALA A 163 -1.18 1.05 2.11
C ALA A 163 -1.07 1.74 3.47
N GLN A 164 -0.86 0.99 4.55
CA GLN A 164 -0.68 1.59 5.87
C GLN A 164 0.45 2.63 5.85
N ALA A 165 1.60 2.33 5.25
CA ALA A 165 2.68 3.31 5.10
C ALA A 165 2.46 4.39 4.04
N ALA A 166 1.49 4.19 3.15
CA ALA A 166 1.15 5.09 2.05
C ALA A 166 -0.12 5.92 2.33
N GLY A 167 -0.50 6.09 3.61
CA GLY A 167 -1.57 6.98 4.07
C GLY A 167 -2.75 6.28 4.76
N PHE A 168 -2.88 4.96 4.66
CA PHE A 168 -4.00 4.20 5.21
C PHE A 168 -3.73 3.64 6.62
N GLN A 169 -2.77 4.20 7.36
CA GLN A 169 -2.37 3.76 8.72
C GLN A 169 -3.46 3.92 9.79
N TYR A 170 -4.53 4.64 9.49
CA TYR A 170 -5.73 4.74 10.32
C TYR A 170 -6.66 3.51 10.18
N LEU A 171 -6.38 2.60 9.24
CA LEU A 171 -7.10 1.35 9.03
C LEU A 171 -6.25 0.14 9.46
N SER A 172 -6.91 -0.85 10.07
CA SER A 172 -6.29 -2.11 10.48
C SER A 172 -7.08 -3.36 10.09
N GLY A 173 -8.27 -3.21 9.52
CA GLY A 173 -9.18 -4.32 9.25
C GLY A 173 -9.83 -4.30 7.87
N PRO A 174 -10.92 -5.06 7.69
CA PRO A 174 -11.59 -5.22 6.40
C PRO A 174 -12.30 -3.95 5.95
N VAL A 175 -12.45 -3.80 4.64
CA VAL A 175 -13.27 -2.77 3.98
C VAL A 175 -14.37 -3.48 3.20
N PRO A 176 -15.61 -3.60 3.74
CA PRO A 176 -16.72 -4.24 3.06
C PRO A 176 -17.30 -3.33 1.96
N PHE A 177 -17.69 -3.93 0.84
CA PHE A 177 -18.30 -3.24 -0.30
C PHE A 177 -19.84 -3.31 -0.21
N ALA A 178 -20.48 -2.14 -0.23
CA ALA A 178 -21.94 -2.04 -0.16
C ALA A 178 -22.64 -2.53 -1.44
N ALA A 179 -23.96 -2.74 -1.36
CA ALA A 179 -24.77 -3.12 -2.51
C ALA A 179 -24.73 -2.07 -3.64
N GLY A 180 -24.75 -2.52 -4.90
CA GLY A 180 -24.61 -1.66 -6.08
C GLY A 180 -23.16 -1.24 -6.39
N SER A 181 -22.16 -1.80 -5.71
CA SER A 181 -20.76 -1.51 -6.01
C SER A 181 -20.30 -2.33 -7.21
N TYR A 182 -19.72 -1.70 -8.24
CA TYR A 182 -19.21 -2.40 -9.43
C TYR A 182 -17.68 -2.32 -9.52
N GLY A 183 -16.99 -3.34 -10.05
CA GLY A 183 -15.54 -3.27 -10.21
C GLY A 183 -14.92 -4.24 -11.21
N PHE A 184 -13.66 -3.96 -11.52
CA PHE A 184 -12.83 -4.66 -12.50
C PHE A 184 -11.61 -5.28 -11.78
N LEU A 185 -11.71 -6.56 -11.43
CA LEU A 185 -10.68 -7.24 -10.66
C LEU A 185 -9.52 -7.67 -11.57
N ALA A 186 -8.35 -7.07 -11.37
CA ALA A 186 -7.14 -7.36 -12.11
C ALA A 186 -5.93 -7.60 -11.20
N ALA A 187 -5.01 -8.45 -11.67
CA ALA A 187 -3.70 -8.60 -11.08
C ALA A 187 -2.76 -7.50 -11.60
N PRO A 188 -1.84 -6.96 -10.77
CA PRO A 188 -0.74 -6.13 -11.23
C PRO A 188 0.12 -6.85 -12.28
N LEU A 189 0.64 -6.08 -13.24
CA LEU A 189 1.74 -6.58 -14.07
C LEU A 189 2.98 -6.77 -13.19
N THR A 190 3.78 -7.76 -13.55
CA THR A 190 5.09 -7.99 -12.93
C THR A 190 6.15 -8.12 -14.02
N PRO A 191 7.44 -8.09 -13.66
CA PRO A 191 8.53 -8.33 -14.61
C PRO A 191 8.47 -9.71 -15.32
N SER A 192 7.65 -10.63 -14.81
CA SER A 192 7.44 -11.97 -15.35
C SER A 192 6.03 -12.22 -15.90
N THR A 193 5.13 -11.23 -15.93
CA THR A 193 3.84 -11.36 -16.62
C THR A 193 4.01 -11.30 -18.14
N THR A 194 2.97 -11.66 -18.88
CA THR A 194 2.90 -11.43 -20.34
C THR A 194 1.60 -10.68 -20.64
N PRO A 195 1.65 -9.40 -21.04
CA PRO A 195 2.84 -8.55 -21.17
C PRO A 195 3.55 -8.30 -19.82
N ALA A 196 4.85 -8.01 -19.87
CA ALA A 196 5.64 -7.70 -18.68
C ALA A 196 5.45 -6.23 -18.27
N LEU A 197 5.57 -5.95 -16.97
CA LEU A 197 5.66 -4.60 -16.44
C LEU A 197 6.84 -3.85 -17.10
N PRO A 198 6.69 -2.59 -17.54
CA PRO A 198 7.77 -1.81 -18.15
C PRO A 198 9.02 -1.73 -17.27
N VAL A 199 10.21 -1.73 -17.88
CA VAL A 199 11.48 -1.63 -17.15
C VAL A 199 11.59 -0.26 -16.48
N GLY A 200 11.81 -0.25 -15.17
CA GLY A 200 11.85 0.97 -14.35
C GLY A 200 10.51 1.33 -13.69
N ALA A 201 9.41 0.77 -14.19
CA ALA A 201 8.10 0.94 -13.57
C ALA A 201 7.91 -0.02 -12.37
N SER A 202 6.99 0.34 -11.46
CA SER A 202 6.58 -0.49 -10.33
C SER A 202 5.08 -0.35 -10.05
N PHE A 203 4.42 -1.42 -9.59
CA PHE A 203 3.03 -1.37 -9.14
C PHE A 203 2.94 -1.92 -7.72
N VAL A 204 2.32 -1.16 -6.81
CA VAL A 204 2.19 -1.50 -5.38
C VAL A 204 0.71 -1.58 -5.00
N PRO A 205 0.15 -2.79 -4.79
CA PRO A 205 -1.24 -2.94 -4.35
C PRO A 205 -1.44 -2.39 -2.93
N LEU A 206 -2.35 -1.42 -2.81
CA LEU A 206 -2.68 -0.78 -1.54
C LEU A 206 -3.94 -1.39 -0.92
N VAL A 207 -4.99 -1.56 -1.72
CA VAL A 207 -6.23 -2.23 -1.31
C VAL A 207 -6.46 -3.40 -2.25
N THR A 208 -6.63 -4.61 -1.70
CA THR A 208 -6.77 -5.85 -2.47
C THR A 208 -8.01 -6.64 -2.07
N THR A 209 -8.57 -7.44 -2.97
CA THR A 209 -9.69 -8.35 -2.67
C THR A 209 -9.48 -9.70 -3.36
N PRO A 210 -9.95 -10.83 -2.79
CA PRO A 210 -9.95 -12.12 -3.49
C PRO A 210 -10.77 -12.05 -4.79
N VAL A 211 -10.26 -12.66 -5.86
CA VAL A 211 -11.00 -12.80 -7.11
C VAL A 211 -11.96 -13.99 -7.01
N PRO A 212 -13.29 -13.82 -7.25
CA PRO A 212 -14.25 -14.92 -7.17
C PRO A 212 -13.86 -16.13 -8.03
N GLY A 213 -13.88 -17.32 -7.44
CA GLY A 213 -13.50 -18.56 -8.12
C GLY A 213 -11.99 -18.75 -8.37
N SER A 214 -11.14 -17.87 -7.85
CA SER A 214 -9.68 -17.94 -7.96
C SER A 214 -8.99 -17.95 -6.60
N ALA A 215 -7.73 -18.41 -6.58
CA ALA A 215 -6.83 -18.30 -5.43
C ALA A 215 -5.99 -17.00 -5.43
N THR A 216 -6.23 -16.10 -6.39
CA THR A 216 -5.49 -14.83 -6.56
C THR A 216 -6.25 -13.65 -5.99
N ASN A 217 -5.54 -12.72 -5.37
CA ASN A 217 -6.09 -11.39 -5.04
C ASN A 217 -5.89 -10.42 -6.22
N ALA A 218 -6.86 -9.56 -6.45
CA ALA A 218 -6.78 -8.42 -7.35
C ALA A 218 -6.48 -7.12 -6.59
N SER A 219 -5.94 -6.12 -7.30
CA SER A 219 -5.80 -4.76 -6.79
C SER A 219 -7.07 -3.96 -7.07
N ILE A 220 -7.59 -3.28 -6.05
CA ILE A 220 -8.70 -2.32 -6.13
C ILE A 220 -8.20 -0.89 -6.13
N VAL A 221 -7.19 -0.63 -5.29
CA VAL A 221 -6.44 0.62 -5.23
C VAL A 221 -4.97 0.25 -5.23
N GLY A 222 -4.18 0.78 -6.16
CA GLY A 222 -2.74 0.52 -6.23
C GLY A 222 -1.97 1.75 -6.70
N ALA A 223 -0.75 1.92 -6.19
CA ALA A 223 0.16 2.95 -6.67
C ALA A 223 0.96 2.41 -7.86
N TYR A 224 0.81 3.02 -9.02
CA TYR A 224 1.61 2.76 -10.20
C TYR A 224 2.63 3.88 -10.38
N THR A 225 3.91 3.51 -10.47
CA THR A 225 5.02 4.44 -10.67
C THR A 225 5.71 4.13 -11.98
N HIS A 226 5.78 5.09 -12.89
CA HIS A 226 6.44 4.95 -14.19
C HIS A 226 6.86 6.33 -14.72
N ASP A 227 7.92 6.40 -15.53
CA ASP A 227 8.35 7.61 -16.24
C ASP A 227 8.54 8.89 -15.35
N GLY A 228 8.79 8.71 -14.05
CA GLY A 228 8.92 9.79 -13.05
C GLY A 228 7.60 10.29 -12.47
N ILE A 229 6.50 9.55 -12.69
CA ILE A 229 5.12 9.89 -12.35
C ILE A 229 4.55 8.82 -11.42
N GLU A 230 3.68 9.25 -10.51
CA GLU A 230 3.01 8.39 -9.54
C GLU A 230 1.48 8.53 -9.66
N GLN A 231 0.80 7.44 -10.02
CA GLN A 231 -0.66 7.39 -10.17
C GLN A 231 -1.30 6.45 -9.14
N LEU A 232 -2.43 6.84 -8.57
CA LEU A 232 -3.29 5.98 -7.78
C LEU A 232 -4.38 5.38 -8.67
N VAL A 233 -4.20 4.12 -9.04
CA VAL A 233 -5.08 3.38 -9.94
C VAL A 233 -6.22 2.75 -9.14
N ILE A 234 -7.43 3.30 -9.28
CA ILE A 234 -8.66 2.77 -8.69
C ILE A 234 -9.42 1.95 -9.75
N THR A 235 -9.89 0.75 -9.43
CA THR A 235 -10.56 -0.18 -10.38
C THR A 235 -11.98 -0.61 -9.96
N ALA A 236 -12.52 0.02 -8.91
CA ALA A 236 -13.90 -0.20 -8.46
C ALA A 236 -14.62 1.13 -8.26
N THR A 237 -15.95 1.10 -8.31
CA THR A 237 -16.81 2.27 -8.19
C THR A 237 -16.64 2.92 -6.82
N MET A 238 -16.18 4.16 -6.82
CA MET A 238 -16.11 5.02 -5.65
C MET A 238 -17.15 6.14 -5.81
N ALA A 239 -17.99 6.33 -4.79
CA ALA A 239 -19.01 7.37 -4.76
C ALA A 239 -19.12 7.91 -3.32
N PHE A 240 -19.43 9.21 -3.14
CA PHE A 240 -19.36 9.85 -1.82
C PHE A 240 -20.26 9.20 -0.74
N GLY A 241 -21.41 8.65 -1.15
CA GLY A 241 -22.34 7.94 -0.27
C GLY A 241 -21.96 6.49 0.04
N PHE A 242 -20.96 5.90 -0.63
CA PHE A 242 -20.58 4.51 -0.39
C PHE A 242 -19.65 4.37 0.84
N PRO A 243 -19.94 3.43 1.76
CA PRO A 243 -19.16 3.28 2.99
C PRO A 243 -17.72 2.84 2.74
N GLN A 244 -17.46 2.01 1.71
CA GLN A 244 -16.09 1.67 1.33
C GLN A 244 -15.29 2.89 0.85
N PHE A 245 -15.93 3.86 0.19
CA PHE A 245 -15.27 5.09 -0.20
C PHE A 245 -14.98 5.94 1.03
N LYS A 246 -15.98 6.24 1.88
CA LYS A 246 -15.77 7.00 3.12
C LYS A 246 -14.67 6.41 4.01
N THR A 247 -14.58 5.08 4.07
CA THR A 247 -13.52 4.36 4.80
C THR A 247 -12.13 4.60 4.19
N LEU A 248 -12.00 4.67 2.87
CA LEU A 248 -10.72 4.81 2.15
C LEU A 248 -10.33 6.26 1.79
N ALA A 249 -11.27 7.20 1.79
CA ALA A 249 -11.10 8.49 1.13
C ALA A 249 -10.04 9.40 1.78
N HIS A 250 -9.93 9.39 3.11
CA HIS A 250 -8.86 10.10 3.82
C HIS A 250 -7.47 9.57 3.42
N GLY A 251 -7.30 8.24 3.31
CA GLY A 251 -6.05 7.63 2.85
C GLY A 251 -5.68 7.97 1.41
N ILE A 252 -6.68 8.20 0.54
CA ILE A 252 -6.48 8.72 -0.82
C ILE A 252 -5.92 10.16 -0.77
N ILE A 253 -6.46 11.02 0.11
CA ILE A 253 -5.97 12.39 0.33
C ILE A 253 -4.54 12.38 0.90
N THR A 254 -4.28 11.64 1.98
CA THR A 254 -2.92 11.49 2.54
C THR A 254 -1.94 10.90 1.52
N TRP A 255 -2.37 9.96 0.68
CA TRP A 255 -1.52 9.43 -0.38
C TRP A 255 -1.13 10.53 -1.37
N MET A 256 -2.09 11.22 -1.99
CA MET A 256 -1.77 12.18 -3.07
C MET A 256 -1.03 13.42 -2.57
N THR A 257 -1.31 13.85 -1.34
CA THR A 257 -0.67 15.01 -0.70
C THR A 257 0.63 14.67 0.03
N ARG A 258 1.05 13.39 0.01
CA ARG A 258 2.15 12.83 0.84
C ARG A 258 1.98 13.13 2.35
N GLY A 259 0.75 13.35 2.80
CA GLY A 259 0.37 13.66 4.18
C GLY A 259 0.60 15.12 4.60
N VAL A 260 0.88 16.05 3.68
CA VAL A 260 1.01 17.49 3.97
C VAL A 260 -0.10 18.24 3.24
N HIS A 261 -1.07 18.79 3.98
CA HIS A 261 -2.18 19.54 3.40
C HIS A 261 -2.86 20.48 4.39
N LEU A 262 -3.56 21.48 3.86
CA LEU A 262 -4.45 22.35 4.65
C LEU A 262 -5.82 21.69 4.86
N GLY A 263 -5.84 20.52 5.52
CA GLY A 263 -7.08 19.85 5.92
C GLY A 263 -7.04 19.39 7.36
N TYR A 264 -8.17 18.93 7.88
CA TYR A 264 -8.31 18.40 9.24
C TYR A 264 -9.39 17.33 9.26
N GLN A 265 -9.01 16.09 9.60
CA GLN A 265 -9.90 14.93 9.61
C GLN A 265 -10.00 14.35 11.03
N ARG A 266 -11.23 14.05 11.46
CA ARG A 266 -11.54 13.14 12.58
C ARG A 266 -12.80 12.35 12.23
N ASN A 267 -12.98 11.19 12.85
CA ASN A 267 -14.29 10.53 12.90
C ASN A 267 -14.95 10.85 14.24
N TYR A 268 -16.12 11.49 14.23
CA TYR A 268 -16.80 11.91 15.46
C TYR A 268 -17.96 10.97 15.79
N LEU A 269 -18.13 10.64 17.07
CA LEU A 269 -19.30 9.96 17.59
C LEU A 269 -19.58 10.53 18.98
N THR A 270 -20.64 11.33 19.05
CA THR A 270 -21.14 11.94 20.29
C THR A 270 -22.64 11.66 20.32
N PHE A 271 -23.14 11.10 21.42
CA PHE A 271 -24.57 10.87 21.62
C PHE A 271 -25.01 11.65 22.85
N HIS A 272 -26.03 12.49 22.67
CA HIS A 272 -26.74 13.14 23.76
C HIS A 272 -27.96 12.28 24.07
N VAL A 273 -28.11 11.88 25.33
CA VAL A 273 -29.34 11.24 25.81
C VAL A 273 -30.08 12.27 26.64
N ASP A 274 -31.20 12.71 26.11
CA ASP A 274 -32.03 13.74 26.69
C ASP A 274 -32.90 13.15 27.82
N ASP A 275 -33.56 14.03 28.57
CA ASP A 275 -34.51 13.73 29.67
C ASP A 275 -33.99 13.04 30.93
N ALA A 276 -32.68 13.13 31.22
CA ALA A 276 -32.14 12.58 32.46
C ALA A 276 -32.84 13.16 33.71
N PHE A 277 -33.15 12.27 34.64
CA PHE A 277 -34.00 12.45 35.84
C PHE A 277 -35.52 12.58 35.61
N SER A 278 -35.99 12.84 34.38
CA SER A 278 -37.42 12.96 34.03
C SER A 278 -38.11 11.59 33.86
N ALA A 279 -39.39 11.61 33.48
CA ALA A 279 -40.12 10.47 32.98
C ALA A 279 -40.70 10.83 31.60
N ASP A 280 -40.54 9.94 30.64
CA ASP A 280 -40.85 10.17 29.23
C ASP A 280 -42.21 9.50 28.93
N ALA A 281 -43.09 10.18 28.21
CA ALA A 281 -44.35 9.59 27.73
C ALA A 281 -44.06 8.46 26.72
N LEU A 282 -44.89 7.42 26.70
CA LEU A 282 -44.69 6.25 25.84
C LEU A 282 -45.69 6.18 24.69
N TRP A 283 -45.22 5.73 23.54
CA TRP A 283 -46.02 5.36 22.37
C TRP A 283 -47.12 4.35 22.73
N ASP A 284 -48.37 4.66 22.37
CA ASP A 284 -49.51 3.77 22.48
C ASP A 284 -49.75 3.05 21.15
N SER A 285 -49.27 1.80 21.06
CA SER A 285 -49.44 0.92 19.91
C SER A 285 -50.89 0.49 19.61
N GLU A 286 -51.85 0.68 20.52
CA GLU A 286 -53.27 0.43 20.21
C GLU A 286 -53.86 1.62 19.43
N HIS A 287 -53.41 2.84 19.72
CA HIS A 287 -53.99 4.09 19.20
C HIS A 287 -53.12 4.82 18.17
N ASN A 288 -51.86 4.40 18.00
CA ASN A 288 -50.86 4.98 17.10
C ASN A 288 -50.61 6.48 17.35
N CYS A 289 -50.41 6.82 18.62
CA CYS A 289 -50.06 8.16 19.10
C CYS A 289 -49.38 8.08 20.48
N THR A 290 -48.79 9.17 20.96
CA THR A 290 -48.27 9.32 22.32
C THR A 290 -49.26 10.12 23.18
N PRO A 291 -49.86 9.49 24.20
CA PRO A 291 -50.77 10.18 25.11
C PRO A 291 -50.12 11.38 25.78
N GLY A 292 -50.83 12.50 25.79
CA GLY A 292 -50.37 13.78 26.33
C GLY A 292 -49.72 14.72 25.31
N GLU A 293 -49.38 14.22 24.11
CA GLU A 293 -48.59 14.96 23.12
C GLU A 293 -49.28 15.10 21.76
N ASP A 294 -49.53 13.99 21.05
CA ASP A 294 -50.17 13.99 19.72
C ASP A 294 -51.44 13.13 19.64
N CYS A 295 -51.77 12.37 20.70
CA CYS A 295 -53.07 11.74 20.80
C CYS A 295 -54.22 12.79 20.83
N PRO A 296 -55.40 12.48 20.27
CA PRO A 296 -56.57 13.35 20.34
C PRO A 296 -56.91 13.75 21.77
N LEU A 297 -57.29 15.01 22.00
CA LEU A 297 -57.71 15.50 23.30
C LEU A 297 -59.18 15.18 23.60
N GLY A 298 -59.47 14.87 24.86
CA GLY A 298 -60.82 14.73 25.41
C GLY A 298 -61.51 16.08 25.66
N PRO A 299 -62.82 16.08 26.00
CA PRO A 299 -63.60 17.30 26.25
C PRO A 299 -63.13 18.15 27.45
N ASP A 300 -62.26 17.59 28.30
CA ASP A 300 -61.61 18.23 29.44
C ASP A 300 -60.24 18.83 29.11
N GLY A 301 -59.74 18.65 27.87
CA GLY A 301 -58.45 19.15 27.40
C GLY A 301 -57.25 18.24 27.72
N ASN A 302 -57.48 17.09 28.36
CA ASN A 302 -56.44 16.07 28.57
C ASN A 302 -56.38 15.09 27.38
N SER A 303 -55.36 14.24 27.32
CA SER A 303 -55.32 13.12 26.38
C SER A 303 -56.58 12.24 26.48
N LEU A 304 -57.16 11.86 25.34
CA LEU A 304 -58.29 10.92 25.28
C LEU A 304 -57.91 9.51 25.77
N TYR A 305 -56.62 9.16 25.65
CA TYR A 305 -56.07 7.86 26.05
C TYR A 305 -55.19 7.99 27.30
N PRO A 306 -55.14 6.99 28.20
CA PRO A 306 -54.36 7.08 29.43
C PRO A 306 -52.86 7.19 29.16
N GLU A 307 -52.21 8.14 29.82
CA GLU A 307 -50.76 8.28 29.78
C GLU A 307 -50.06 7.08 30.44
N SER A 308 -49.09 6.51 29.70
CA SER A 308 -48.10 5.60 30.23
C SER A 308 -46.72 6.22 30.03
N SER A 309 -45.84 6.05 31.01
CA SER A 309 -44.53 6.70 31.00
C SER A 309 -43.44 5.77 31.54
N VAL A 310 -42.20 6.07 31.16
CA VAL A 310 -41.00 5.36 31.61
C VAL A 310 -40.04 6.34 32.27
N ARG A 311 -39.38 5.92 33.34
CA ARG A 311 -38.29 6.66 33.98
C ARG A 311 -37.14 5.69 34.22
N MET A 312 -35.91 6.12 33.94
CA MET A 312 -34.73 5.33 34.28
C MET A 312 -34.71 4.95 35.76
N THR A 313 -34.18 3.78 36.05
CA THR A 313 -33.99 3.27 37.41
C THR A 313 -32.52 3.29 37.81
N ALA A 314 -32.24 3.06 39.10
CA ALA A 314 -30.86 2.86 39.57
C ALA A 314 -30.14 1.70 38.86
N ASP A 315 -30.88 0.67 38.42
CA ASP A 315 -30.34 -0.47 37.68
C ASP A 315 -29.96 -0.10 36.24
N ASP A 316 -30.66 0.86 35.62
CA ASP A 316 -30.32 1.38 34.30
C ASP A 316 -29.06 2.26 34.36
N VAL A 317 -28.89 3.05 35.43
CA VAL A 317 -27.62 3.77 35.69
C VAL A 317 -26.47 2.79 35.89
N ALA A 318 -26.67 1.73 36.69
CA ALA A 318 -25.65 0.71 36.91
C ALA A 318 -25.27 -0.02 35.60
N TYR A 319 -26.26 -0.37 34.77
CA TYR A 319 -26.03 -0.95 33.45
C TYR A 319 -25.29 0.01 32.51
N ALA A 320 -25.69 1.29 32.46
CA ALA A 320 -25.02 2.30 31.66
C ALA A 320 -23.53 2.43 32.02
N VAL A 321 -23.20 2.52 33.31
CA VAL A 321 -21.82 2.56 33.81
C VAL A 321 -21.04 1.31 33.40
N GLN A 322 -21.63 0.12 33.55
CA GLN A 322 -21.00 -1.14 33.14
C GLN A 322 -20.78 -1.21 31.62
N TRP A 323 -21.78 -0.82 30.82
CA TRP A 323 -21.70 -0.84 29.36
C TRP A 323 -20.63 0.14 28.87
N GLN A 324 -20.63 1.38 29.36
CA GLN A 324 -19.62 2.41 29.03
C GLN A 324 -18.20 1.92 29.32
N ALA A 325 -17.97 1.29 30.47
CA ALA A 325 -16.68 0.72 30.82
C ALA A 325 -16.28 -0.44 29.87
N SER A 326 -17.24 -1.31 29.51
CA SER A 326 -17.00 -2.43 28.59
C SER A 326 -16.76 -1.99 27.14
N ARG A 327 -17.33 -0.84 26.74
CA ARG A 327 -17.24 -0.30 25.38
C ARG A 327 -16.28 0.86 25.25
N GLN A 328 -15.62 1.31 26.32
CA GLN A 328 -14.69 2.45 26.31
C GLN A 328 -15.30 3.67 25.59
N TYR A 329 -16.52 4.03 25.97
CA TYR A 329 -17.29 5.14 25.40
C TYR A 329 -18.10 5.80 26.52
N THR A 330 -18.30 7.11 26.45
CA THR A 330 -18.98 7.91 27.48
C THR A 330 -20.19 8.61 26.87
N LEU A 331 -21.36 8.42 27.46
CA LEU A 331 -22.60 9.07 27.11
C LEU A 331 -22.61 10.50 27.68
N THR A 332 -23.23 11.42 26.94
CA THR A 332 -23.61 12.74 27.45
C THR A 332 -25.07 12.68 27.84
N LEU A 333 -25.39 12.88 29.11
CA LEU A 333 -26.76 12.92 29.61
C LEU A 333 -27.20 14.39 29.74
N ALA A 334 -28.28 14.77 29.06
CA ALA A 334 -28.91 16.06 29.25
C ALA A 334 -29.98 15.95 30.34
N PHE A 335 -29.91 16.82 31.35
CA PHE A 335 -30.67 16.63 32.60
C PHE A 335 -31.75 17.68 32.83
N ASN A 336 -32.86 17.26 33.45
CA ASN A 336 -33.90 18.15 33.97
C ASN A 336 -33.95 18.14 35.50
N GLY A 337 -33.92 19.32 36.09
CA GLY A 337 -33.78 19.49 37.52
C GLY A 337 -35.06 19.23 38.32
N LEU A 338 -36.24 19.26 37.70
CA LEU A 338 -37.50 18.91 38.36
C LEU A 338 -37.52 17.43 38.82
N GLY A 339 -36.87 16.55 38.04
CA GLY A 339 -36.74 15.13 38.35
C GLY A 339 -35.75 14.81 39.48
N ILE A 340 -34.99 15.80 39.97
CA ILE A 340 -34.01 15.64 41.05
C ILE A 340 -34.74 15.72 42.40
N ALA A 341 -34.77 14.62 43.16
CA ALA A 341 -35.48 14.56 44.44
C ALA A 341 -34.63 13.94 45.56
N ALA A 342 -34.71 14.53 46.76
CA ALA A 342 -34.03 14.01 47.94
C ALA A 342 -34.63 12.66 48.37
N GLY A 343 -33.81 11.61 48.38
CA GLY A 343 -34.25 10.25 48.69
C GLY A 343 -34.77 9.45 47.50
N ASP A 344 -34.81 10.03 46.29
CA ASP A 344 -35.05 9.27 45.06
C ASP A 344 -33.86 8.36 44.71
N ALA A 345 -34.16 7.13 44.31
CA ALA A 345 -33.16 6.11 44.03
C ALA A 345 -32.36 6.43 42.76
N LEU A 346 -33.02 6.99 41.73
CA LEU A 346 -32.33 7.43 40.50
C LEU A 346 -31.38 8.60 40.79
N THR A 347 -31.87 9.61 41.52
CA THR A 347 -31.05 10.75 41.97
C THR A 347 -29.81 10.28 42.74
N THR A 348 -29.99 9.34 43.67
CA THR A 348 -28.87 8.75 44.43
C THR A 348 -27.90 7.99 43.53
N ALA A 349 -28.41 7.20 42.57
CA ALA A 349 -27.58 6.43 41.64
C ALA A 349 -26.73 7.34 40.73
N PHE A 350 -27.31 8.42 40.19
CA PHE A 350 -26.56 9.39 39.40
C PHE A 350 -25.58 10.20 40.25
N GLN A 351 -25.92 10.60 41.47
CA GLN A 351 -24.97 11.25 42.39
C GLN A 351 -23.71 10.40 42.64
N ILE A 352 -23.88 9.09 42.83
CA ILE A 352 -22.76 8.15 43.03
C ILE A 352 -21.92 8.00 41.75
N ASN A 353 -22.56 7.95 40.58
CA ASN A 353 -21.92 7.62 39.30
C ASN A 353 -21.64 8.85 38.40
N GLN A 354 -21.81 10.07 38.91
CA GLN A 354 -21.77 11.30 38.10
C GLN A 354 -20.50 11.46 37.25
N ALA A 355 -19.34 11.01 37.74
CA ALA A 355 -18.07 11.09 37.04
C ALA A 355 -17.92 10.08 35.88
N SER A 356 -18.86 9.14 35.73
CA SER A 356 -18.93 8.19 34.62
C SER A 356 -19.64 8.74 33.38
N PHE A 357 -20.26 9.92 33.48
CA PHE A 357 -21.04 10.53 32.41
C PHE A 357 -20.53 11.95 32.09
N LYS A 358 -20.76 12.42 30.88
CA LYS A 358 -20.81 13.86 30.59
C LYS A 358 -22.21 14.36 30.90
N TRP A 359 -22.33 15.63 31.29
CA TRP A 359 -23.60 16.24 31.68
C TRP A 359 -23.86 17.51 30.87
N LEU A 360 -25.14 17.76 30.55
CA LEU A 360 -25.60 18.86 29.71
C LEU A 360 -26.93 19.42 30.25
N ASN A 361 -27.13 20.74 30.21
CA ASN A 361 -28.35 21.37 30.74
C ASN A 361 -29.52 21.22 29.76
N HIS A 362 -30.64 20.63 30.19
CA HIS A 362 -31.85 20.43 29.37
C HIS A 362 -33.09 21.24 29.79
N GLY A 363 -32.93 22.28 30.63
CA GLY A 363 -34.05 23.01 31.24
C GLY A 363 -34.58 22.33 32.49
N LEU A 364 -35.32 23.08 33.33
CA LEU A 364 -35.70 22.62 34.66
C LEU A 364 -36.89 21.66 34.59
N VAL A 365 -37.97 22.06 33.90
CA VAL A 365 -39.24 21.33 33.85
C VAL A 365 -39.59 20.81 32.45
N HIS A 366 -38.70 20.98 31.47
CA HIS A 366 -38.90 20.58 30.07
C HIS A 366 -40.16 21.22 29.43
N VAL A 367 -40.37 22.53 29.64
CA VAL A 367 -41.44 23.27 28.97
C VAL A 367 -41.05 23.74 27.56
N TYR A 368 -42.07 23.86 26.69
CA TYR A 368 -41.94 24.45 25.36
C TYR A 368 -41.59 25.95 25.44
N GLN A 369 -40.36 26.29 25.02
CA GLN A 369 -39.78 27.64 25.10
C GLN A 369 -40.00 28.48 23.83
N GLY A 370 -40.84 27.99 22.91
CA GLY A 370 -41.20 28.66 21.66
C GLY A 370 -42.34 29.68 21.84
N CYS A 371 -43.41 29.49 21.09
CA CYS A 371 -44.69 30.16 21.31
C CYS A 371 -45.61 29.35 22.24
N VAL A 372 -46.64 29.99 22.79
CA VAL A 372 -47.76 29.31 23.43
C VAL A 372 -48.47 28.47 22.36
N GLN A 373 -48.59 27.17 22.59
CA GLN A 373 -49.15 26.22 21.62
C GLN A 373 -50.69 26.22 21.68
N ASP A 374 -51.34 26.30 20.52
CA ASP A 374 -52.77 26.11 20.33
C ASP A 374 -53.02 24.72 19.71
N PHE A 375 -53.44 23.78 20.57
CA PHE A 375 -53.78 22.39 20.22
C PHE A 375 -55.22 22.20 19.73
N THR A 376 -55.97 23.27 19.43
CA THR A 376 -57.30 23.15 18.80
C THR A 376 -57.23 22.62 17.35
N THR A 377 -56.03 22.61 16.76
CA THR A 377 -55.71 21.93 15.50
C THR A 377 -54.63 20.87 15.71
N VAL A 378 -54.63 19.84 14.86
CA VAL A 378 -53.52 18.88 14.75
C VAL A 378 -53.01 18.92 13.30
N PRO A 379 -51.74 19.28 13.06
CA PRO A 379 -50.76 19.77 14.03
C PRO A 379 -51.19 21.09 14.70
N TRP A 380 -50.66 21.33 15.90
CA TRP A 380 -50.87 22.58 16.65
C TRP A 380 -50.28 23.78 15.91
N HIS A 381 -50.67 24.99 16.30
CA HIS A 381 -50.08 26.24 15.79
C HIS A 381 -49.82 27.24 16.92
N CYS A 382 -49.01 28.27 16.70
CA CYS A 382 -48.84 29.31 17.71
C CYS A 382 -50.14 30.06 18.01
N ALA A 383 -50.52 30.11 19.29
CA ALA A 383 -51.60 30.95 19.77
C ALA A 383 -51.32 32.44 19.46
N THR A 384 -52.37 33.20 19.15
CA THR A 384 -52.28 34.62 18.82
C THR A 384 -53.08 35.50 19.78
N ASP A 385 -52.63 36.74 19.98
CA ASP A 385 -53.40 37.77 20.69
C ASP A 385 -54.57 38.29 19.83
N ALA A 386 -55.40 39.15 20.41
CA ALA A 386 -56.56 39.75 19.72
C ALA A 386 -56.20 40.62 18.49
N ASN A 387 -54.90 40.89 18.26
CA ASN A 387 -54.39 41.62 17.10
C ASN A 387 -53.73 40.69 16.06
N GLY A 388 -53.67 39.38 16.31
CA GLY A 388 -53.01 38.39 15.47
C GLY A 388 -51.50 38.25 15.70
N ASN A 389 -50.94 38.83 16.78
CA ASN A 389 -49.52 38.64 17.13
C ASN A 389 -49.32 37.28 17.82
N ILE A 390 -48.26 36.56 17.48
CA ILE A 390 -47.87 35.33 18.17
C ILE A 390 -47.61 35.60 19.66
N GLN A 391 -48.19 34.78 20.53
CA GLN A 391 -47.91 34.77 21.95
C GLN A 391 -46.64 33.95 22.21
N TRP A 392 -45.55 34.64 22.53
CA TRP A 392 -44.25 34.01 22.80
C TRP A 392 -44.07 33.66 24.27
N THR A 393 -43.45 32.51 24.57
CA THR A 393 -43.00 32.18 25.94
C THR A 393 -42.06 33.29 26.44
N SER A 394 -42.21 33.73 27.69
CA SER A 394 -41.55 34.95 28.15
C SER A 394 -40.04 34.77 28.39
N GLN A 395 -39.27 35.85 28.31
CA GLN A 395 -37.83 35.79 28.58
C GLN A 395 -37.53 35.34 30.01
N ALA A 396 -38.41 35.67 30.97
CA ALA A 396 -38.25 35.28 32.36
C ALA A 396 -38.40 33.77 32.56
N ASP A 397 -39.37 33.15 31.87
CA ASP A 397 -39.62 31.71 31.97
C ASP A 397 -38.49 30.92 31.32
N VAL A 398 -38.06 31.31 30.11
CA VAL A 398 -36.89 30.70 29.43
C VAL A 398 -35.61 30.85 30.27
N LEU A 399 -35.37 32.05 30.84
CA LEU A 399 -34.18 32.27 31.67
C LEU A 399 -34.25 31.46 32.97
N SER A 400 -35.44 31.26 33.53
CA SER A 400 -35.67 30.39 34.69
C SER A 400 -35.35 28.93 34.37
N GLU A 401 -35.81 28.41 33.21
CA GLU A 401 -35.47 27.06 32.76
C GLU A 401 -33.96 26.83 32.69
N ILE A 402 -33.22 27.77 32.09
CA ILE A 402 -31.77 27.65 31.96
C ILE A 402 -31.08 27.74 33.34
N THR A 403 -31.35 28.81 34.10
CA THR A 403 -30.54 29.17 35.29
C THR A 403 -30.93 28.41 36.56
N THR A 404 -32.21 28.07 36.72
CA THR A 404 -32.65 27.24 37.84
C THR A 404 -32.18 25.80 37.65
N ASN A 405 -32.15 25.29 36.41
CA ASN A 405 -31.62 23.96 36.16
C ASN A 405 -30.10 23.86 36.42
N ILE A 406 -29.32 24.90 36.07
CA ILE A 406 -27.91 24.98 36.46
C ILE A 406 -27.75 24.81 37.98
N THR A 407 -28.59 25.51 38.75
CA THR A 407 -28.59 25.46 40.22
C THR A 407 -28.99 24.07 40.72
N ALA A 408 -30.00 23.44 40.12
CA ALA A 408 -30.48 22.10 40.48
C ALA A 408 -29.39 21.03 40.27
N GLY A 409 -28.76 20.98 39.09
CA GLY A 409 -27.67 20.05 38.81
C GLY A 409 -26.46 20.25 39.72
N GLN A 410 -26.06 21.50 39.97
CA GLN A 410 -24.98 21.82 40.91
C GLN A 410 -25.30 21.42 42.35
N SER A 411 -26.57 21.49 42.77
CA SER A 411 -26.99 21.13 44.14
C SER A 411 -26.74 19.64 44.49
N ILE A 412 -26.70 18.78 43.48
CA ILE A 412 -26.36 17.35 43.60
C ILE A 412 -24.92 17.02 43.15
N GLY A 413 -24.14 18.03 42.80
CA GLY A 413 -22.71 17.93 42.47
C GLY A 413 -22.35 17.83 40.99
N LEU A 414 -23.34 17.77 40.07
CA LEU A 414 -23.05 17.57 38.64
C LEU A 414 -22.07 18.61 38.10
N THR A 415 -21.08 18.14 37.35
CA THR A 415 -20.06 18.98 36.71
C THR A 415 -20.29 18.98 35.19
N PHE A 416 -20.60 20.15 34.65
CA PHE A 416 -20.91 20.40 33.24
C PHE A 416 -20.49 21.82 32.85
N ASP A 417 -20.43 22.11 31.54
CA ASP A 417 -20.24 23.47 31.06
C ASP A 417 -21.58 24.22 31.07
N VAL A 418 -21.69 25.22 31.94
CA VAL A 418 -22.91 26.04 32.10
C VAL A 418 -23.25 26.88 30.85
N ARG A 419 -22.36 26.92 29.86
CA ARG A 419 -22.55 27.61 28.58
C ARG A 419 -23.19 26.73 27.50
N GLU A 420 -23.48 25.48 27.81
CA GLU A 420 -24.12 24.51 26.91
C GLU A 420 -25.58 24.33 27.30
N TYR A 421 -26.48 24.42 26.32
CA TYR A 421 -27.91 24.28 26.55
C TYR A 421 -28.61 23.47 25.46
N LEU A 422 -29.57 22.66 25.87
CA LEU A 422 -30.60 22.06 25.03
C LEU A 422 -31.96 22.52 25.55
N SER A 423 -32.75 23.22 24.74
CA SER A 423 -34.16 23.43 25.06
C SER A 423 -34.93 22.12 24.86
N GLY A 424 -35.91 21.85 25.73
CA GLY A 424 -36.84 20.73 25.56
C GLY A 424 -37.52 20.79 24.20
N GLU A 425 -37.69 19.65 23.53
CA GLU A 425 -38.22 19.54 22.15
C GLU A 425 -37.48 20.40 21.09
N HIS A 426 -36.24 20.83 21.35
CA HIS A 426 -35.55 21.88 20.55
C HIS A 426 -36.38 23.17 20.40
N SER A 427 -37.26 23.46 21.36
CA SER A 427 -38.17 24.60 21.36
C SER A 427 -37.44 25.94 21.49
N GLY A 428 -38.12 27.04 21.21
CA GLY A 428 -37.50 28.38 21.13
C GLY A 428 -36.84 28.68 19.79
N LEU A 429 -36.38 27.66 19.06
CA LEU A 429 -36.02 27.75 17.63
C LEU A 429 -37.25 27.63 16.73
N ALA A 430 -37.17 28.10 15.49
CA ALA A 430 -38.23 27.95 14.49
C ALA A 430 -38.58 26.46 14.22
N GLN A 431 -39.89 26.16 14.11
CA GLN A 431 -40.40 24.80 13.92
C GLN A 431 -41.51 24.84 12.85
N LEU A 432 -41.14 24.80 11.57
CA LEU A 432 -42.09 24.98 10.46
C LEU A 432 -42.96 23.74 10.24
N PRO A 433 -44.28 23.90 9.95
CA PRO A 433 -45.03 25.15 9.84
C PRO A 433 -45.60 25.71 11.17
N GLN A 434 -45.58 24.94 12.27
CA GLN A 434 -46.29 25.24 13.53
C GLN A 434 -45.84 26.56 14.19
N GLN A 435 -44.54 26.82 14.17
CA GLN A 435 -43.89 28.05 14.65
C GLN A 435 -43.01 28.68 13.55
N PRO A 436 -43.41 29.83 12.96
CA PRO A 436 -42.79 30.38 11.75
C PRO A 436 -41.42 31.07 11.94
N ALA A 437 -40.98 31.30 13.18
CA ALA A 437 -39.73 31.99 13.52
C ALA A 437 -39.18 31.52 14.87
N ASP A 438 -37.93 31.85 15.20
CA ASP A 438 -37.42 31.68 16.56
C ASP A 438 -38.21 32.58 17.54
N ASN A 439 -38.35 32.16 18.79
CA ASN A 439 -38.86 33.02 19.85
C ASN A 439 -37.85 34.15 20.15
N PRO A 440 -38.19 35.44 19.96
CA PRO A 440 -37.27 36.54 20.22
C PRO A 440 -36.86 36.64 21.70
N ASN A 441 -37.73 36.24 22.62
CA ASN A 441 -37.44 36.18 24.05
C ASN A 441 -36.44 35.07 24.38
N PHE A 442 -36.46 33.97 23.63
CA PHE A 442 -35.55 32.85 23.81
C PHE A 442 -34.10 33.25 23.49
N ALA A 443 -33.88 33.88 22.34
CA ALA A 443 -32.56 34.43 21.98
C ALA A 443 -32.03 35.44 23.02
N ALA A 444 -32.90 36.24 23.62
CA ALA A 444 -32.55 37.18 24.69
C ALA A 444 -32.19 36.45 26.01
N ALA A 445 -32.92 35.40 26.39
CA ALA A 445 -32.64 34.59 27.58
C ALA A 445 -31.35 33.77 27.45
N VAL A 446 -31.14 33.10 26.31
CA VAL A 446 -29.90 32.39 25.94
C VAL A 446 -28.68 33.32 26.07
N THR A 447 -28.79 34.56 25.58
CA THR A 447 -27.75 35.58 25.72
C THR A 447 -27.54 36.02 27.18
N ALA A 448 -28.63 36.24 27.92
CA ALA A 448 -28.57 36.66 29.33
C ALA A 448 -27.98 35.58 30.26
N ALA A 449 -28.20 34.30 29.95
CA ALA A 449 -27.61 33.16 30.66
C ALA A 449 -26.13 32.90 30.28
N GLY A 450 -25.59 33.56 29.24
CA GLY A 450 -24.21 33.37 28.80
C GLY A 450 -23.96 32.06 28.04
N ILE A 451 -25.01 31.48 27.44
CA ILE A 451 -24.91 30.27 26.62
C ILE A 451 -24.07 30.57 25.37
N ALA A 452 -23.13 29.68 25.07
CA ALA A 452 -22.23 29.75 23.92
C ALA A 452 -22.58 28.71 22.84
N ALA A 453 -23.14 27.57 23.24
CA ALA A 453 -23.54 26.50 22.34
C ALA A 453 -24.96 26.02 22.69
N LEU A 454 -25.79 25.87 21.66
CA LEU A 454 -27.20 25.52 21.75
C LEU A 454 -27.50 24.34 20.83
N GLY A 455 -28.17 23.30 21.30
CA GLY A 455 -28.61 22.20 20.42
C GLY A 455 -29.73 22.63 19.47
N ALA A 456 -29.66 22.15 18.23
CA ALA A 456 -30.72 22.27 17.22
C ALA A 456 -31.02 20.90 16.61
N ASP A 457 -32.08 20.77 15.81
CA ASP A 457 -32.45 19.54 15.11
C ASP A 457 -31.90 19.57 13.67
N ALA A 458 -31.03 18.62 13.30
CA ALA A 458 -30.41 18.59 11.97
C ALA A 458 -31.38 18.25 10.83
N SER A 459 -32.56 17.70 11.13
CA SER A 459 -33.62 17.46 10.14
C SER A 459 -34.35 18.77 9.75
N ARG A 460 -34.33 19.77 10.63
CA ARG A 460 -34.97 21.09 10.44
C ARG A 460 -33.96 22.19 10.09
N GLU A 461 -32.78 22.14 10.70
CA GLU A 461 -31.70 23.11 10.56
C GLU A 461 -30.37 22.38 10.30
N ALA A 462 -30.08 22.04 9.05
CA ALA A 462 -28.88 21.24 8.74
C ALA A 462 -27.55 21.98 9.00
N GLY A 463 -27.53 23.31 8.90
CA GLY A 463 -26.35 24.16 9.11
C GLY A 463 -26.32 24.80 10.50
N THR A 464 -25.21 25.46 10.85
CA THR A 464 -25.05 26.17 12.13
C THR A 464 -25.19 27.70 11.94
N ARG A 465 -25.78 28.38 12.92
CA ARG A 465 -25.98 29.84 12.94
C ARG A 465 -25.87 30.40 14.35
N LEU A 466 -26.04 31.71 14.50
CA LEU A 466 -26.16 32.37 15.81
C LEU A 466 -27.62 32.58 16.21
N VAL A 467 -27.94 32.29 17.47
CA VAL A 467 -29.22 32.57 18.13
C VAL A 467 -28.90 33.34 19.41
N GLY A 468 -29.12 34.65 19.38
CA GLY A 468 -28.54 35.54 20.38
C GLY A 468 -27.01 35.48 20.34
N GLY A 469 -26.37 35.24 21.50
CA GLY A 469 -24.93 34.99 21.61
C GLY A 469 -24.48 33.55 21.36
N ALA A 470 -25.40 32.57 21.33
CA ALA A 470 -25.05 31.16 21.21
C ALA A 470 -24.98 30.70 19.74
N ARG A 471 -24.11 29.73 19.46
CA ARG A 471 -24.07 29.03 18.18
C ARG A 471 -24.92 27.75 18.21
N THR A 472 -25.77 27.54 17.22
CA THR A 472 -26.52 26.29 17.07
C THR A 472 -25.60 25.14 16.68
N VAL A 473 -25.84 23.98 17.27
CA VAL A 473 -25.21 22.70 16.95
C VAL A 473 -26.34 21.75 16.58
N PRO A 474 -26.64 21.60 15.28
CA PRO A 474 -27.64 20.64 14.84
C PRO A 474 -27.25 19.23 15.26
N ARG A 475 -28.23 18.48 15.76
CA ARG A 475 -28.09 17.10 16.24
C ARG A 475 -28.81 16.16 15.29
N HIS A 476 -28.19 15.04 14.96
CA HIS A 476 -28.74 14.02 14.07
C HIS A 476 -29.81 13.19 14.80
N PRO A 477 -31.06 13.13 14.30
CA PRO A 477 -32.03 12.17 14.80
C PRO A 477 -31.62 10.75 14.43
N THR A 478 -32.06 9.78 15.23
CA THR A 478 -31.91 8.35 14.99
C THR A 478 -33.28 7.71 14.79
N ALA A 479 -33.34 6.43 14.39
CA ALA A 479 -34.57 5.65 14.35
C ALA A 479 -35.05 5.17 15.74
N LEU A 480 -34.46 5.67 16.83
CA LEU A 480 -34.89 5.43 18.21
C LEU A 480 -35.71 6.62 18.70
N TYR A 481 -37.04 6.48 18.61
CA TYR A 481 -37.96 7.54 19.00
C TYR A 481 -38.00 7.74 20.52
N TYR A 482 -38.16 9.00 20.93
CA TYR A 482 -38.09 9.49 22.32
C TYR A 482 -39.09 8.87 23.28
N ASN A 483 -40.18 8.35 22.72
CA ASN A 483 -41.35 7.75 23.35
C ASN A 483 -41.30 6.20 23.36
N THR A 484 -40.15 5.58 23.06
CA THR A 484 -40.03 4.11 22.97
C THR A 484 -39.04 3.51 23.97
N SER A 485 -39.52 2.54 24.76
CA SER A 485 -38.71 1.79 25.75
C SER A 485 -38.70 0.27 25.53
N THR A 486 -39.48 -0.25 24.58
CA THR A 486 -39.49 -1.69 24.22
C THR A 486 -39.30 -1.89 22.73
N ALA A 487 -38.70 -3.01 22.35
CA ALA A 487 -38.44 -3.33 20.94
C ALA A 487 -39.75 -3.47 20.15
N ALA A 488 -40.82 -3.94 20.81
CA ALA A 488 -42.15 -4.04 20.21
C ALA A 488 -42.72 -2.67 19.85
N ALA A 489 -42.72 -1.71 20.79
CA ALA A 489 -43.20 -0.34 20.55
C ALA A 489 -42.37 0.36 19.45
N ALA A 490 -41.05 0.21 19.46
CA ALA A 490 -40.18 0.78 18.42
C ALA A 490 -40.43 0.19 17.03
N ILE A 491 -40.72 -1.12 16.91
CA ILE A 491 -41.10 -1.74 15.63
C ILE A 491 -42.46 -1.23 15.15
N ASP A 492 -43.40 -1.05 16.07
CA ASP A 492 -44.76 -0.63 15.80
C ASP A 492 -44.83 0.81 15.29
N GLU A 493 -44.23 1.76 16.00
CA GLU A 493 -44.13 3.16 15.56
C GLU A 493 -43.32 3.31 14.25
N TYR A 494 -42.25 2.54 14.09
CA TYR A 494 -41.48 2.51 12.84
C TYR A 494 -42.34 2.00 11.66
N ASN A 495 -43.17 0.97 11.89
CA ASN A 495 -44.14 0.51 10.90
C ASN A 495 -45.22 1.57 10.62
N TRP A 496 -45.70 2.27 11.64
CA TRP A 496 -46.69 3.35 11.48
C TRP A 496 -46.16 4.48 10.59
N LEU A 497 -44.89 4.87 10.73
CA LEU A 497 -44.28 5.95 9.95
C LEU A 497 -43.82 5.53 8.54
N TYR A 498 -43.21 4.34 8.41
CA TYR A 498 -42.54 3.93 7.16
C TYR A 498 -43.30 2.90 6.31
N THR A 499 -44.50 2.45 6.71
CA THR A 499 -45.33 1.60 5.83
C THR A 499 -46.47 2.38 5.17
N SER A 500 -46.90 1.91 4.01
CA SER A 500 -48.06 2.44 3.28
C SER A 500 -49.36 2.26 4.05
N ARG A 501 -50.38 3.09 3.75
CA ARG A 501 -51.73 2.95 4.36
C ARG A 501 -52.35 1.59 4.08
N ALA A 502 -52.08 1.03 2.91
CA ALA A 502 -52.51 -0.33 2.53
C ALA A 502 -51.92 -1.44 3.41
N ASN A 503 -50.81 -1.17 4.10
CA ASN A 503 -50.12 -2.08 5.02
C ASN A 503 -50.36 -1.73 6.50
N GLY A 504 -51.22 -0.76 6.81
CA GLY A 504 -51.57 -0.35 8.18
C GLY A 504 -50.81 0.87 8.72
N GLY A 505 -49.90 1.48 7.95
CA GLY A 505 -49.20 2.69 8.38
C GLY A 505 -50.03 3.98 8.20
N SER A 506 -49.52 5.07 8.77
CA SER A 506 -50.04 6.44 8.62
C SER A 506 -50.12 6.92 7.16
N GLY A 507 -49.24 6.39 6.31
CA GLY A 507 -48.95 6.89 4.98
C GLY A 507 -48.01 8.09 4.94
N TYR A 508 -47.33 8.42 6.04
CA TYR A 508 -46.31 9.47 6.07
C TYR A 508 -45.26 9.29 4.96
N CYS A 509 -44.83 8.05 4.69
CA CYS A 509 -43.91 7.71 3.60
C CYS A 509 -44.51 7.90 2.18
N GLU A 510 -45.83 7.85 2.04
CA GLU A 510 -46.54 8.09 0.77
C GLU A 510 -46.69 9.59 0.49
N ASP A 511 -46.91 10.37 1.55
CA ASP A 511 -47.10 11.82 1.50
C ASP A 511 -45.76 12.58 1.40
N ASN A 512 -44.68 12.01 1.97
CA ASN A 512 -43.35 12.60 2.04
C ASN A 512 -42.26 11.77 1.34
N PRO A 513 -42.44 11.35 0.06
CA PRO A 513 -41.52 10.44 -0.64
C PRO A 513 -40.13 11.05 -0.94
N ALA A 514 -39.93 12.34 -0.62
CA ALA A 514 -38.64 13.02 -0.71
C ALA A 514 -37.76 12.85 0.54
N THR A 515 -38.36 12.50 1.69
CA THR A 515 -37.67 12.38 3.00
C THR A 515 -37.91 11.04 3.69
N ALA A 516 -38.94 10.28 3.29
CA ALA A 516 -39.22 8.93 3.77
C ALA A 516 -39.39 7.96 2.59
N THR A 517 -38.93 6.71 2.76
CA THR A 517 -39.13 5.64 1.77
C THR A 517 -40.09 4.61 2.36
N CYS A 518 -41.16 4.26 1.62
CA CYS A 518 -42.08 3.22 2.08
C CYS A 518 -41.43 1.83 2.05
N ILE A 519 -41.59 1.09 3.13
CA ILE A 519 -41.08 -0.28 3.31
C ILE A 519 -42.22 -1.31 3.43
N THR A 520 -41.85 -2.59 3.34
CA THR A 520 -42.70 -3.69 3.81
C THR A 520 -42.72 -3.72 5.35
N PRO A 521 -43.86 -4.00 6.00
CA PRO A 521 -43.93 -4.10 7.46
C PRO A 521 -42.87 -5.03 8.06
N LEU A 522 -42.21 -4.54 9.09
CA LEU A 522 -41.19 -5.25 9.84
C LEU A 522 -41.82 -6.34 10.72
N HIS A 523 -41.07 -7.42 10.94
CA HIS A 523 -41.53 -8.53 11.77
C HIS A 523 -41.66 -8.09 13.25
N PRO A 524 -42.81 -8.30 13.91
CA PRO A 524 -43.14 -7.63 15.19
C PRO A 524 -42.25 -8.02 16.38
N THR A 525 -41.42 -9.06 16.27
CA THR A 525 -40.50 -9.49 17.34
C THR A 525 -39.02 -9.45 16.97
N THR A 526 -38.67 -9.24 15.69
CA THR A 526 -37.27 -9.24 15.24
C THR A 526 -36.91 -8.06 14.34
N GLY A 527 -37.88 -7.25 13.90
CA GLY A 527 -37.64 -6.07 13.07
C GLY A 527 -36.65 -5.07 13.68
N PHE A 528 -36.62 -4.96 15.02
CA PHE A 528 -35.65 -4.13 15.71
C PHE A 528 -34.20 -4.59 15.49
N THR A 529 -33.93 -5.88 15.69
CA THR A 529 -32.58 -6.47 15.56
C THR A 529 -32.17 -6.72 14.12
N ASP A 530 -33.11 -7.11 13.27
CA ASP A 530 -32.86 -7.59 11.92
C ASP A 530 -32.90 -6.46 10.89
N TYR A 531 -33.55 -5.33 11.21
CA TYR A 531 -33.75 -4.21 10.29
C TYR A 531 -33.39 -2.85 10.88
N ILE A 532 -34.03 -2.40 11.98
CA ILE A 532 -33.87 -1.03 12.50
C ILE A 532 -32.42 -0.79 12.90
N VAL A 533 -31.89 -1.55 13.87
CA VAL A 533 -30.51 -1.42 14.37
C VAL A 533 -29.45 -1.47 13.25
N PRO A 534 -29.42 -2.47 12.34
CA PRO A 534 -28.39 -2.51 11.29
C PRO A 534 -28.55 -1.43 10.22
N THR A 535 -29.77 -0.96 9.93
CA THR A 535 -30.01 0.12 8.95
C THR A 535 -29.57 1.47 9.52
N ASP A 536 -30.00 1.77 10.74
CA ASP A 536 -29.70 3.03 11.44
C ASP A 536 -28.21 3.14 11.76
N ALA A 537 -27.58 2.06 12.25
CA ALA A 537 -26.13 2.01 12.48
C ALA A 537 -25.30 2.26 11.20
N ALA A 538 -25.80 1.81 10.04
CA ALA A 538 -25.13 2.05 8.76
C ALA A 538 -25.30 3.51 8.28
N PHE A 539 -26.46 4.13 8.55
CA PHE A 539 -26.75 5.53 8.26
C PHE A 539 -25.92 6.47 9.16
N ASP A 540 -25.94 6.25 10.48
CA ASP A 540 -25.15 6.98 11.48
C ASP A 540 -23.65 6.92 11.19
N LEU A 541 -23.13 5.72 10.88
CA LEU A 541 -21.73 5.55 10.48
C LEU A 541 -21.38 6.38 9.23
N GLY A 542 -22.36 6.66 8.37
CA GLY A 542 -22.23 7.58 7.25
C GLY A 542 -21.82 9.01 7.68
N PHE A 543 -22.38 9.56 8.76
CA PHE A 543 -21.97 10.85 9.32
C PHE A 543 -20.67 10.74 10.12
N VAL A 544 -20.51 9.69 10.94
CA VAL A 544 -19.30 9.44 11.74
C VAL A 544 -18.03 9.46 10.87
N LEU A 545 -18.11 8.91 9.65
CA LEU A 545 -17.01 8.85 8.68
C LEU A 545 -16.91 10.10 7.77
N SER A 546 -17.73 11.13 7.98
CA SER A 546 -17.81 12.33 7.13
C SER A 546 -17.23 13.60 7.79
N ASN A 547 -16.30 13.46 8.75
CA ASN A 547 -15.68 14.60 9.46
C ASN A 547 -16.69 15.56 10.12
N ASP A 548 -17.87 15.04 10.44
CA ASP A 548 -19.02 15.81 10.91
C ASP A 548 -19.06 15.83 12.45
N PRO A 549 -18.81 16.96 13.12
CA PRO A 549 -18.77 17.04 14.58
C PRO A 549 -20.17 17.11 15.23
N ARG A 550 -21.26 17.09 14.44
CA ARG A 550 -22.64 17.11 14.96
C ARG A 550 -22.93 15.84 15.78
N PRO A 551 -23.49 15.96 16.99
CA PRO A 551 -23.85 14.80 17.80
C PRO A 551 -25.14 14.16 17.29
N PHE A 552 -25.38 12.91 17.67
CA PHE A 552 -26.68 12.25 17.57
C PHE A 552 -27.48 12.45 18.86
N TYR A 553 -28.77 12.17 18.84
CA TYR A 553 -29.59 12.17 20.05
C TYR A 553 -30.55 10.99 20.19
N ALA A 554 -30.86 10.68 21.45
CA ALA A 554 -31.80 9.67 21.96
C ALA A 554 -32.34 10.19 23.32
N HIS A 555 -33.23 9.45 23.99
CA HIS A 555 -33.88 9.89 25.24
C HIS A 555 -33.82 8.79 26.31
N THR A 556 -34.15 9.09 27.58
CA THR A 556 -33.95 8.10 28.67
C THR A 556 -34.81 6.85 28.54
N SER A 557 -35.97 6.96 27.91
CA SER A 557 -36.81 5.85 27.47
C SER A 557 -36.02 4.76 26.73
N ASN A 558 -35.10 5.16 25.85
CA ASN A 558 -34.25 4.27 25.06
C ASN A 558 -33.12 3.63 25.89
N MET A 559 -32.81 4.16 27.09
CA MET A 559 -31.87 3.57 28.05
C MET A 559 -32.56 2.70 29.11
N ALA A 560 -33.87 2.88 29.31
CA ALA A 560 -34.73 2.07 30.18
C ALA A 560 -35.39 0.91 29.41
N GLY A 561 -36.25 0.12 30.09
CA GLY A 561 -37.00 -0.98 29.47
C GLY A 561 -36.11 -2.05 28.84
N ASP A 562 -36.30 -2.30 27.54
CA ASP A 562 -35.48 -3.22 26.73
C ASP A 562 -34.09 -2.64 26.37
N ARG A 563 -33.85 -1.37 26.70
CA ARG A 563 -32.56 -0.67 26.55
C ARG A 563 -32.11 -0.54 25.09
N LEU A 564 -32.98 0.04 24.27
CA LEU A 564 -32.89 0.16 22.81
C LEU A 564 -31.62 0.87 22.29
N LEU A 565 -31.07 1.83 23.04
CA LEU A 565 -29.89 2.60 22.61
C LEU A 565 -28.61 1.76 22.50
N TYR A 566 -28.43 0.79 23.39
CA TYR A 566 -27.15 0.07 23.48
C TYR A 566 -26.89 -0.88 22.28
N PRO A 567 -27.88 -1.62 21.74
CA PRO A 567 -27.73 -2.35 20.48
C PRO A 567 -27.28 -1.48 19.28
N LEU A 568 -27.84 -0.26 19.14
CA LEU A 568 -27.43 0.70 18.10
C LEU A 568 -25.97 1.12 18.27
N LEU A 569 -25.61 1.59 19.47
CA LEU A 569 -24.24 2.01 19.78
C LEU A 569 -23.23 0.85 19.66
N ASP A 570 -23.60 -0.36 20.06
CA ASP A 570 -22.77 -1.56 19.90
C ASP A 570 -22.54 -1.87 18.42
N ALA A 571 -23.56 -1.74 17.56
CA ALA A 571 -23.43 -1.95 16.11
C ALA A 571 -22.49 -0.91 15.47
N ILE A 572 -22.67 0.39 15.78
CA ILE A 572 -21.81 1.47 15.27
C ILE A 572 -20.36 1.28 15.75
N LEU A 573 -20.15 1.12 17.06
CA LEU A 573 -18.81 0.99 17.64
C LEU A 573 -18.08 -0.28 17.18
N THR A 574 -18.79 -1.40 17.04
CA THR A 574 -18.20 -2.67 16.56
C THR A 574 -17.81 -2.58 15.09
N THR A 575 -18.68 -2.00 14.25
CA THR A 575 -18.41 -1.82 12.81
C THR A 575 -17.20 -0.91 12.61
N TYR A 576 -17.18 0.25 13.29
CA TYR A 576 -16.06 1.18 13.25
C TYR A 576 -14.74 0.51 13.70
N ARG A 577 -14.73 -0.11 14.88
CA ARG A 577 -13.50 -0.71 15.47
C ARG A 577 -13.02 -1.97 14.75
N THR A 578 -13.86 -2.58 13.91
CA THR A 578 -13.45 -3.69 13.05
C THR A 578 -12.55 -3.21 11.91
N SER A 579 -12.84 -2.05 11.31
CA SER A 579 -12.06 -1.51 10.17
C SER A 579 -10.94 -0.56 10.60
N PHE A 580 -11.16 0.27 11.63
CA PHE A 580 -10.26 1.35 12.03
C PHE A 580 -9.26 0.92 13.11
N ALA A 581 -8.03 1.44 12.98
CA ALA A 581 -6.95 1.25 13.94
C ALA A 581 -7.18 2.08 15.21
N THR A 582 -6.61 1.63 16.33
CA THR A 582 -6.68 2.35 17.63
C THR A 582 -6.00 3.73 17.61
N SER A 583 -5.22 4.05 16.57
CA SER A 583 -4.68 5.38 16.29
C SER A 583 -5.73 6.39 15.82
N ALA A 584 -6.88 5.94 15.33
CA ALA A 584 -8.03 6.76 14.93
C ALA A 584 -9.26 6.37 15.78
N PRO A 585 -9.31 6.70 17.08
CA PRO A 585 -10.50 6.51 17.89
C PRO A 585 -11.65 7.41 17.39
N VAL A 586 -12.90 7.04 17.67
CA VAL A 586 -14.01 8.01 17.54
C VAL A 586 -13.83 9.16 18.53
N VAL A 587 -14.12 10.38 18.08
CA VAL A 587 -13.99 11.60 18.88
C VAL A 587 -15.36 11.99 19.43
N ASN A 588 -15.46 12.02 20.76
CA ASN A 588 -16.69 12.33 21.48
C ASN A 588 -16.53 13.72 22.13
N LEU A 589 -17.25 14.71 21.61
CA LEU A 589 -17.07 16.14 21.92
C LEU A 589 -17.96 16.61 23.07
N THR A 590 -17.76 17.86 23.50
CA THR A 590 -18.77 18.65 24.23
C THR A 590 -19.61 19.45 23.22
N LEU A 591 -20.75 20.02 23.62
CA LEU A 591 -21.55 20.85 22.71
C LEU A 591 -20.76 22.10 22.27
N THR A 592 -19.92 22.67 23.15
CA THR A 592 -19.05 23.82 22.87
C THR A 592 -17.91 23.46 21.93
N ASP A 593 -17.30 22.28 22.07
CA ASP A 593 -16.25 21.81 21.15
C ASP A 593 -16.84 21.51 19.76
N ALA A 594 -18.05 20.97 19.69
CA ALA A 594 -18.78 20.78 18.43
C ALA A 594 -19.09 22.12 17.77
N ALA A 595 -19.65 23.09 18.50
CA ALA A 595 -19.89 24.46 18.02
C ALA A 595 -18.61 25.14 17.52
N THR A 596 -17.49 24.96 18.24
CA THR A 596 -16.19 25.50 17.87
C THR A 596 -15.63 24.84 16.60
N THR A 597 -15.84 23.53 16.44
CA THR A 597 -15.38 22.78 15.27
C THR A 597 -16.18 23.16 14.03
N LEU A 598 -17.52 23.24 14.13
CA LEU A 598 -18.40 23.74 13.06
C LEU A 598 -18.02 25.17 12.65
N ALA A 599 -17.84 26.09 13.61
CA ALA A 599 -17.45 27.47 13.31
C ALA A 599 -16.11 27.58 12.56
N ARG A 600 -15.14 26.70 12.87
CA ARG A 600 -13.87 26.60 12.15
C ARG A 600 -14.06 26.04 10.74
N GLN A 601 -14.87 24.98 10.59
CA GLN A 601 -15.20 24.39 9.29
C GLN A 601 -15.91 25.40 8.37
N ASP A 602 -16.94 26.12 8.85
CA ASP A 602 -17.64 27.18 8.09
C ASP A 602 -16.68 28.29 7.61
N THR A 603 -15.89 28.82 8.56
CA THR A 603 -14.95 29.92 8.31
C THR A 603 -13.89 29.49 7.31
N TRP A 604 -13.41 28.25 7.40
CA TRP A 604 -12.41 27.69 6.50
C TRP A 604 -12.96 27.31 5.13
N ALA A 605 -14.19 26.77 5.05
CA ALA A 605 -14.86 26.51 3.77
C ALA A 605 -15.05 27.81 2.97
N THR A 606 -15.37 28.91 3.68
CA THR A 606 -15.42 30.26 3.08
C THR A 606 -14.04 30.77 2.68
N ALA A 607 -13.01 30.52 3.49
CA ALA A 607 -11.67 31.05 3.28
C ALA A 607 -10.77 30.25 2.32
N SER A 608 -11.05 28.97 2.03
CA SER A 608 -10.16 28.07 1.27
C SER A 608 -10.40 28.02 -0.26
N GLY A 609 -11.44 28.71 -0.73
CA GLY A 609 -11.87 28.77 -2.12
C GLY A 609 -10.82 29.27 -3.13
N GLN A 610 -11.16 29.26 -4.41
CA GLN A 610 -10.32 29.88 -5.45
C GLN A 610 -10.24 31.40 -5.22
N GLY A 611 -9.05 31.99 -5.33
CA GLY A 611 -8.82 33.40 -5.01
C GLY A 611 -8.66 33.72 -3.52
N SER A 612 -8.47 32.71 -2.67
CA SER A 612 -8.15 32.89 -1.25
C SER A 612 -6.90 33.75 -1.01
N ASN A 613 -6.93 34.54 0.07
CA ASN A 613 -5.76 35.23 0.62
C ASN A 613 -4.88 34.32 1.50
N VAL A 614 -5.26 33.05 1.69
CA VAL A 614 -4.46 32.05 2.39
C VAL A 614 -3.53 31.41 1.38
N THR A 615 -2.23 31.52 1.60
CA THR A 615 -1.21 30.87 0.77
C THR A 615 -0.37 29.95 1.62
N ALA A 616 -0.18 28.73 1.15
CA ALA A 616 0.70 27.76 1.79
C ALA A 616 1.43 26.93 0.75
N TRP A 617 2.66 26.55 1.07
CA TRP A 617 3.51 25.75 0.19
C TRP A 617 4.53 24.95 0.99
N VAL A 618 5.08 23.90 0.36
CA VAL A 618 6.36 23.32 0.78
C VAL A 618 7.48 23.87 -0.10
N GLU A 619 8.59 24.23 0.52
CA GLU A 619 9.85 24.56 -0.16
C GLU A 619 10.99 23.84 0.58
N GLY A 620 11.64 22.88 -0.09
CA GLY A 620 12.58 21.97 0.55
C GLY A 620 11.88 21.13 1.63
N ASN A 621 12.33 21.24 2.89
CA ASN A 621 11.69 20.58 4.03
C ASN A 621 10.87 21.54 4.92
N VAL A 622 10.55 22.75 4.44
CA VAL A 622 9.77 23.74 5.21
C VAL A 622 8.40 23.94 4.58
N VAL A 623 7.36 23.72 5.38
CA VAL A 623 5.99 24.15 5.08
C VAL A 623 5.85 25.59 5.57
N THR A 624 5.48 26.50 4.67
CA THR A 624 5.17 27.90 5.00
C THR A 624 3.68 28.14 4.81
N ILE A 625 3.04 28.83 5.75
CA ILE A 625 1.60 29.15 5.73
C ILE A 625 1.46 30.63 6.08
N THR A 626 0.69 31.38 5.29
CA THR A 626 0.27 32.76 5.60
C THR A 626 -1.22 32.92 5.40
N ASN A 627 -1.84 33.75 6.25
CA ASN A 627 -3.26 33.71 6.52
C ASN A 627 -3.77 35.08 7.00
N PRO A 628 -4.96 35.54 6.58
CA PRO A 628 -5.62 36.71 7.16
C PRO A 628 -5.82 36.60 8.69
N ALA A 629 -5.79 37.74 9.38
CA ALA A 629 -6.04 37.78 10.81
C ALA A 629 -7.48 37.35 11.13
N GLY A 630 -7.63 36.43 12.09
CA GLY A 630 -8.93 35.92 12.57
C GLY A 630 -9.44 34.66 11.86
N THR A 631 -8.87 34.27 10.72
CA THR A 631 -9.16 32.99 10.08
C THR A 631 -8.39 31.87 10.77
N ALA A 632 -9.03 30.73 11.05
CA ALA A 632 -8.35 29.52 11.50
C ALA A 632 -8.05 28.63 10.29
N VAL A 633 -6.79 28.23 10.11
CA VAL A 633 -6.33 27.39 8.99
C VAL A 633 -5.99 25.99 9.50
N PRO A 634 -6.62 24.94 8.98
CA PRO A 634 -6.25 23.58 9.35
C PRO A 634 -4.90 23.22 8.72
N LEU A 635 -4.11 22.42 9.43
CA LEU A 635 -2.88 21.83 8.92
C LEU A 635 -2.83 20.36 9.36
N THR A 636 -2.68 19.46 8.40
CA THR A 636 -2.28 18.06 8.60
C THR A 636 -0.89 17.85 8.01
N VAL A 637 -0.06 17.13 8.77
CA VAL A 637 1.33 16.79 8.45
C VAL A 637 1.67 15.36 8.91
N PRO A 638 2.70 14.70 8.35
CA PRO A 638 3.15 13.40 8.84
C PRO A 638 3.70 13.46 10.27
N ALA A 639 3.80 12.32 10.93
CA ALA A 639 4.40 12.24 12.26
C ALA A 639 5.89 12.66 12.26
N GLY A 640 6.30 13.38 13.32
CA GLY A 640 7.67 13.85 13.53
C GLY A 640 7.95 15.27 13.02
N VAL A 641 6.92 15.96 12.53
CA VAL A 641 7.01 17.37 12.08
C VAL A 641 7.05 18.32 13.28
N THR A 642 7.89 19.35 13.20
CA THR A 642 7.99 20.40 14.23
C THR A 642 7.30 21.67 13.76
N LEU A 643 6.28 22.13 14.49
CA LEU A 643 5.56 23.38 14.23
C LEU A 643 6.17 24.54 15.05
N GLN A 644 6.46 25.67 14.41
CA GLN A 644 6.99 26.84 15.10
C GLN A 644 5.88 27.53 15.92
N GLY A 645 6.04 27.58 17.25
CA GLY A 645 5.15 28.35 18.13
C GLY A 645 3.76 27.76 18.36
N GLY A 646 3.53 26.49 18.01
CA GLY A 646 2.26 25.80 18.23
C GLY A 646 2.45 24.31 18.51
N THR A 647 1.35 23.60 18.75
CA THR A 647 1.33 22.15 18.98
C THR A 647 0.50 21.43 17.90
N LEU A 648 0.88 20.18 17.62
CA LEU A 648 0.17 19.28 16.73
C LEU A 648 -0.41 18.11 17.54
N GLN A 649 -1.63 17.70 17.21
CA GLN A 649 -2.32 16.57 17.83
C GLN A 649 -2.23 15.34 16.92
N SER A 650 -1.85 14.19 17.48
CA SER A 650 -1.80 12.94 16.73
C SER A 650 -3.19 12.33 16.53
N TYR A 651 -3.50 11.92 15.31
CA TYR A 651 -4.71 11.17 14.97
C TYR A 651 -4.47 10.38 13.68
N GLY A 652 -4.95 9.13 13.59
CA GLY A 652 -4.84 8.33 12.38
C GLY A 652 -3.39 8.12 11.89
N GLY A 653 -2.41 8.19 12.79
CA GLY A 653 -0.96 8.14 12.48
C GLY A 653 -0.36 9.42 11.88
N GLU A 654 -1.18 10.44 11.63
CA GLU A 654 -0.76 11.78 11.24
C GLU A 654 -0.77 12.74 12.44
N GLN A 655 -0.36 13.99 12.20
CA GLN A 655 -0.34 15.06 13.18
C GLN A 655 -1.04 16.30 12.61
N SER A 656 -1.97 16.90 13.35
CA SER A 656 -2.82 17.98 12.82
C SER A 656 -3.17 19.05 13.86
N THR A 657 -3.51 20.26 13.40
CA THR A 657 -3.92 21.38 14.25
C THR A 657 -4.74 22.43 13.49
N TRP A 658 -5.30 23.40 14.23
CA TRP A 658 -5.93 24.60 13.68
C TRP A 658 -5.07 25.83 14.03
N LEU A 659 -4.44 26.42 13.02
CA LEU A 659 -3.54 27.57 13.13
C LEU A 659 -4.34 28.87 13.14
N THR A 660 -4.14 29.70 14.16
CA THR A 660 -4.75 31.05 14.27
C THR A 660 -3.76 32.19 14.00
N ALA A 661 -2.47 31.87 13.83
CA ALA A 661 -1.45 32.84 13.48
C ALA A 661 -1.61 33.31 12.01
N THR A 662 -1.24 34.57 11.75
CA THR A 662 -1.21 35.13 10.38
C THR A 662 -0.05 34.58 9.54
N SER A 663 0.95 33.99 10.19
CA SER A 663 2.02 33.23 9.55
C SER A 663 2.47 32.10 10.47
N ALA A 664 2.74 30.93 9.90
CA ALA A 664 3.30 29.78 10.59
C ALA A 664 4.29 29.05 9.70
N THR A 665 5.27 28.37 10.31
CA THR A 665 6.17 27.45 9.62
C THR A 665 6.20 26.10 10.31
N ALA A 666 6.29 25.02 9.54
CA ALA A 666 6.49 23.67 10.04
C ALA A 666 7.67 23.01 9.32
N THR A 667 8.54 22.32 10.06
CA THR A 667 9.74 21.67 9.51
C THR A 667 9.50 20.16 9.40
N LEU A 668 9.60 19.66 8.17
CA LEU A 668 9.48 18.24 7.83
C LEU A 668 10.78 17.48 8.13
N PRO A 669 10.71 16.23 8.61
CA PRO A 669 11.89 15.36 8.71
C PRO A 669 12.57 15.18 7.35
N THR A 670 13.89 15.31 7.30
CA THR A 670 14.68 15.10 6.08
C THR A 670 14.65 13.62 5.66
N THR A 671 14.31 13.36 4.39
CA THR A 671 14.32 12.00 3.84
C THR A 671 15.74 11.48 3.60
N GLN A 672 16.09 10.39 4.27
CA GLN A 672 17.35 9.67 4.11
C GLN A 672 17.13 8.40 3.27
N LEU A 673 17.97 8.19 2.27
CA LEU A 673 17.95 7.01 1.39
C LEU A 673 19.08 6.05 1.74
N THR A 674 18.73 4.93 2.38
CA THR A 674 19.67 3.85 2.71
C THR A 674 19.65 2.78 1.62
N ILE A 675 20.82 2.50 1.04
CA ILE A 675 21.03 1.37 0.12
C ILE A 675 21.78 0.25 0.85
N GLY A 676 21.24 -0.97 0.83
CA GLY A 676 21.77 -2.14 1.51
C GLY A 676 22.07 -3.30 0.55
N GLY A 677 23.06 -4.12 0.92
CA GLY A 677 23.48 -5.30 0.15
C GLY A 677 24.64 -5.03 -0.81
N PHE A 678 24.95 -6.04 -1.65
CA PHE A 678 26.00 -5.95 -2.66
C PHE A 678 25.37 -5.67 -4.04
N ALA A 679 25.82 -4.63 -4.74
CA ALA A 679 25.39 -4.35 -6.12
C ALA A 679 26.04 -5.29 -7.16
N THR A 680 26.47 -6.49 -6.77
CA THR A 680 27.17 -7.45 -7.62
C THR A 680 26.40 -8.76 -7.72
N PHE A 681 25.94 -9.08 -8.93
CA PHE A 681 25.18 -10.27 -9.26
C PHE A 681 26.01 -11.22 -10.14
N ALA A 682 25.58 -12.47 -10.27
CA ALA A 682 26.14 -13.41 -11.24
C ALA A 682 25.04 -13.87 -12.21
N GLU A 683 25.36 -13.98 -13.51
CA GLU A 683 24.42 -14.51 -14.51
C GLU A 683 23.87 -15.88 -14.07
N GLY A 684 22.55 -16.07 -14.19
CA GLY A 684 21.88 -17.31 -13.80
C GLY A 684 21.80 -17.56 -12.29
N ARG A 685 22.13 -16.59 -11.42
CA ARG A 685 21.92 -16.68 -9.97
C ARG A 685 21.10 -15.52 -9.44
N SER A 686 20.28 -15.78 -8.43
CA SER A 686 19.53 -14.73 -7.75
C SER A 686 20.43 -13.88 -6.85
N GLY A 687 20.06 -12.61 -6.72
CA GLY A 687 20.64 -11.67 -5.77
C GLY A 687 19.59 -10.65 -5.33
N SER A 688 19.93 -9.82 -4.36
CA SER A 688 19.08 -8.71 -3.93
C SER A 688 19.93 -7.53 -3.46
N LEU A 689 19.54 -6.34 -3.91
CA LEU A 689 19.99 -5.05 -3.40
C LEU A 689 18.75 -4.32 -2.90
N THR A 690 18.76 -3.83 -1.65
CA THR A 690 17.61 -3.13 -1.07
C THR A 690 17.82 -1.62 -1.02
N ALA A 691 16.74 -0.86 -1.15
CA ALA A 691 16.67 0.56 -0.87
C ALA A 691 15.56 0.82 0.15
N ARG A 692 15.81 1.72 1.10
CA ARG A 692 14.85 2.09 2.13
C ARG A 692 14.92 3.57 2.45
N SER A 693 13.76 4.20 2.55
CA SER A 693 13.58 5.59 2.97
C SER A 693 13.37 5.66 4.50
N SER A 694 13.82 6.76 5.12
CA SER A 694 13.46 7.07 6.51
C SER A 694 11.99 7.51 6.68
N THR A 695 11.34 7.96 5.60
CA THR A 695 9.96 8.46 5.58
C THR A 695 9.04 7.43 4.91
N PRO A 696 8.08 6.78 5.61
CA PRO A 696 7.33 5.64 5.09
C PRO A 696 6.50 5.88 3.82
N ASN A 697 5.92 7.08 3.66
CA ASN A 697 5.11 7.48 2.49
C ASN A 697 5.97 7.98 1.30
N ALA A 698 7.30 7.85 1.37
CA ALA A 698 8.18 8.20 0.26
C ALA A 698 8.21 7.09 -0.79
N THR A 699 8.16 7.52 -2.05
CA THR A 699 8.34 6.64 -3.20
C THR A 699 9.82 6.49 -3.50
N ILE A 700 10.24 5.29 -3.93
CA ILE A 700 11.64 5.04 -4.32
C ILE A 700 11.66 4.48 -5.74
N GLU A 701 12.21 5.26 -6.65
CA GLU A 701 12.38 4.92 -8.06
C GLU A 701 13.80 4.44 -8.35
N ILE A 702 13.97 3.77 -9.50
CA ILE A 702 15.28 3.45 -10.05
C ILE A 702 15.32 3.81 -11.55
N ALA A 703 16.24 4.69 -11.92
CA ALA A 703 16.45 5.14 -13.29
C ALA A 703 17.77 4.62 -13.85
N GLY A 704 17.79 4.32 -15.15
CA GLY A 704 18.91 3.71 -15.86
C GLY A 704 18.57 2.30 -16.38
N THR A 705 19.48 1.72 -17.17
CA THR A 705 19.25 0.38 -17.74
C THR A 705 19.47 -0.70 -16.68
N LEU A 706 18.45 -1.51 -16.40
CA LEU A 706 18.60 -2.70 -15.56
C LEU A 706 19.07 -3.91 -16.39
N PRO A 707 19.88 -4.82 -15.82
CA PRO A 707 20.18 -6.10 -16.45
C PRO A 707 18.89 -6.91 -16.66
N ALA A 708 18.67 -7.44 -17.87
CA ALA A 708 17.48 -8.25 -18.15
C ALA A 708 17.37 -9.43 -17.16
N GLY A 709 16.18 -9.63 -16.58
CA GLY A 709 15.93 -10.61 -15.53
C GLY A 709 16.14 -10.12 -14.09
N LEU A 710 16.65 -8.89 -13.90
CA LEU A 710 16.49 -8.13 -12.65
C LEU A 710 15.33 -7.13 -12.78
N ALA A 711 14.70 -6.82 -11.65
CA ALA A 711 13.59 -5.90 -11.58
C ALA A 711 13.49 -5.17 -10.23
N TRP A 712 12.95 -3.96 -10.29
CA TRP A 712 12.64 -3.15 -9.12
C TRP A 712 11.28 -3.54 -8.56
N VAL A 713 11.24 -3.98 -7.30
CA VAL A 713 10.02 -4.50 -6.67
C VAL A 713 9.89 -3.86 -5.28
N SER A 714 8.71 -3.33 -4.97
CA SER A 714 8.42 -2.89 -3.60
C SER A 714 8.46 -4.09 -2.65
N THR A 715 9.18 -3.94 -1.55
CA THR A 715 9.28 -4.93 -0.47
C THR A 715 8.53 -4.49 0.79
N GLY A 716 7.87 -3.34 0.74
CA GLY A 716 6.98 -2.83 1.79
C GLY A 716 7.10 -1.30 1.99
N PRO A 717 6.59 -0.80 3.13
CA PRO A 717 6.69 0.58 3.59
C PRO A 717 8.03 1.28 3.29
N GLY A 718 8.01 2.25 2.36
CA GLY A 718 9.19 3.01 1.94
C GLY A 718 10.40 2.14 1.58
N ALA A 719 10.19 0.92 1.06
CA ALA A 719 11.23 -0.09 0.89
C ALA A 719 11.09 -0.85 -0.44
N TYR A 720 12.18 -0.94 -1.19
CA TYR A 720 12.25 -1.57 -2.51
C TYR A 720 13.48 -2.49 -2.61
N ALA A 721 13.45 -3.42 -3.55
CA ALA A 721 14.59 -4.25 -3.88
C ALA A 721 14.76 -4.43 -5.39
N LEU A 722 16.02 -4.33 -5.85
CA LEU A 722 16.42 -4.86 -7.15
C LEU A 722 16.65 -6.36 -6.97
N SER A 723 15.72 -7.17 -7.50
CA SER A 723 15.67 -8.62 -7.29
C SER A 723 15.46 -9.36 -8.62
N GLY A 724 15.72 -10.66 -8.63
CA GLY A 724 15.58 -11.51 -9.82
C GLY A 724 16.85 -12.30 -10.13
N VAL A 725 16.97 -12.77 -11.38
CA VAL A 725 18.08 -13.57 -11.88
C VAL A 725 18.58 -12.96 -13.20
N PRO A 726 19.80 -12.41 -13.27
CA PRO A 726 20.30 -11.82 -14.51
C PRO A 726 20.40 -12.87 -15.62
N ALA A 727 19.79 -12.57 -16.77
CA ALA A 727 19.76 -13.46 -17.93
C ALA A 727 21.17 -13.68 -18.52
N ALA A 728 21.37 -14.83 -19.16
CA ALA A 728 22.61 -15.10 -19.88
C ALA A 728 22.85 -14.04 -20.97
N GLY A 729 24.05 -13.46 -21.01
CA GLY A 729 24.39 -12.37 -21.93
C GLY A 729 24.49 -10.99 -21.25
N THR A 730 23.92 -10.82 -20.05
CA THR A 730 23.81 -9.52 -19.35
C THR A 730 25.05 -9.09 -18.54
N ALA A 731 26.13 -9.86 -18.51
CA ALA A 731 27.33 -9.48 -17.75
C ALA A 731 27.96 -8.15 -18.24
N GLY A 732 28.19 -7.24 -17.29
CA GLY A 732 28.57 -5.85 -17.52
C GLY A 732 28.36 -4.97 -16.29
N THR A 733 28.51 -3.65 -16.45
CA THR A 733 28.27 -2.64 -15.41
C THR A 733 27.16 -1.70 -15.84
N TYR A 734 26.20 -1.47 -14.96
CA TYR A 734 24.97 -0.74 -15.20
C TYR A 734 24.89 0.41 -14.18
N PRO A 735 25.23 1.65 -14.54
CA PRO A 735 25.04 2.80 -13.67
C PRO A 735 23.54 3.08 -13.56
N VAL A 736 23.04 3.20 -12.34
CA VAL A 736 21.63 3.48 -12.05
C VAL A 736 21.52 4.49 -10.92
N LEU A 737 20.50 5.34 -11.01
CA LEU A 737 20.16 6.37 -10.02
C LEU A 737 18.97 5.87 -9.21
N VAL A 738 19.11 5.79 -7.89
CA VAL A 738 17.99 5.52 -6.99
C VAL A 738 17.51 6.85 -6.44
N THR A 739 16.22 7.14 -6.58
CA THR A 739 15.60 8.41 -6.19
C THR A 739 14.56 8.15 -5.13
N ALA A 740 14.62 8.84 -3.99
CA ALA A 740 13.60 8.81 -2.95
C ALA A 740 12.90 10.17 -2.87
N THR A 741 11.57 10.18 -3.07
CA THR A 741 10.75 11.39 -3.11
C THR A 741 9.76 11.39 -1.95
N SER A 742 9.73 12.47 -1.17
CA SER A 742 8.77 12.68 -0.08
C SER A 742 8.21 14.11 -0.10
N ALA A 743 7.33 14.44 0.85
CA ALA A 743 6.90 15.82 1.05
C ALA A 743 8.07 16.77 1.38
N ALA A 744 9.20 16.28 1.93
CA ALA A 744 10.39 17.07 2.24
C ALA A 744 11.37 17.22 1.04
N GLY A 745 10.92 16.86 -0.16
CA GLY A 745 11.72 16.93 -1.40
C GLY A 745 12.33 15.59 -1.83
N VAL A 746 13.39 15.68 -2.64
CA VAL A 746 13.98 14.57 -3.39
C VAL A 746 15.43 14.31 -2.96
N THR A 747 15.72 13.08 -2.54
CA THR A 747 17.07 12.58 -2.21
C THR A 747 17.49 11.54 -3.25
N THR A 748 18.60 11.79 -3.95
CA THR A 748 19.11 10.89 -5.01
C THR A 748 20.42 10.21 -4.64
N ARG A 749 20.64 8.99 -5.12
CA ARG A 749 21.87 8.23 -4.89
C ARG A 749 22.25 7.36 -6.09
N SER A 750 23.38 7.69 -6.71
CA SER A 750 23.98 6.91 -7.80
C SER A 750 24.65 5.63 -7.29
N ILE A 751 24.40 4.51 -7.96
CA ILE A 751 25.04 3.22 -7.71
C ILE A 751 25.43 2.54 -9.04
N THR A 752 26.26 1.50 -8.99
CA THR A 752 26.62 0.70 -10.18
C THR A 752 26.31 -0.76 -9.94
N VAL A 753 25.32 -1.29 -10.64
CA VAL A 753 24.97 -2.71 -10.64
C VAL A 753 25.94 -3.45 -11.55
N THR A 754 26.66 -4.44 -11.03
CA THR A 754 27.64 -5.23 -11.78
C THR A 754 27.14 -6.66 -11.92
N VAL A 755 27.04 -7.16 -13.15
CA VAL A 755 26.71 -8.56 -13.43
C VAL A 755 27.95 -9.29 -13.92
N LEU A 756 28.30 -10.39 -13.27
CA LEU A 756 29.47 -11.21 -13.57
C LEU A 756 29.07 -12.51 -14.30
N ARG A 757 29.86 -12.95 -15.29
CA ARG A 757 29.71 -14.24 -15.97
C ARG A 757 30.80 -15.20 -15.51
N ALA A 758 30.42 -16.38 -15.02
CA ALA A 758 31.36 -17.41 -14.60
C ALA A 758 32.27 -17.86 -15.76
N PRO A 759 33.50 -18.34 -15.49
CA PRO A 759 34.42 -18.74 -16.55
C PRO A 759 33.91 -19.98 -17.30
N THR A 760 34.23 -20.10 -18.59
CA THR A 760 34.04 -21.32 -19.39
C THR A 760 35.29 -21.56 -20.24
N ILE A 761 35.92 -22.72 -20.11
CA ILE A 761 37.10 -23.10 -20.91
C ILE A 761 36.60 -23.58 -22.28
N THR A 762 37.06 -22.93 -23.36
CA THR A 762 36.59 -23.15 -24.74
C THR A 762 37.60 -23.90 -25.61
N SER A 763 38.84 -24.06 -25.15
CA SER A 763 39.84 -24.89 -25.84
C SER A 763 39.53 -26.39 -25.75
N ALA A 764 40.01 -27.16 -26.73
CA ALA A 764 39.90 -28.61 -26.74
C ALA A 764 40.55 -29.26 -25.50
N ALA A 765 39.96 -30.35 -25.01
CA ALA A 765 40.49 -31.09 -23.86
C ALA A 765 41.69 -32.01 -24.20
N SER A 766 42.17 -32.00 -25.44
CA SER A 766 43.33 -32.79 -25.87
C SER A 766 44.11 -32.15 -27.01
N ALA A 767 45.40 -32.49 -27.11
CA ALA A 767 46.27 -32.13 -28.22
C ALA A 767 47.37 -33.19 -28.41
N THR A 768 47.93 -33.29 -29.61
CA THR A 768 49.03 -34.22 -29.93
C THR A 768 50.33 -33.44 -30.11
N VAL A 769 51.36 -33.81 -29.36
CA VAL A 769 52.73 -33.29 -29.50
C VAL A 769 53.53 -34.35 -30.24
N VAL A 770 54.16 -34.01 -31.36
CA VAL A 770 55.03 -34.95 -32.11
C VAL A 770 56.49 -34.69 -31.76
N SER A 771 57.23 -35.75 -31.42
CA SER A 771 58.63 -35.65 -31.00
C SER A 771 59.49 -34.95 -32.06
N GLY A 772 60.19 -33.88 -31.66
CA GLY A 772 61.06 -33.08 -32.51
C GLY A 772 60.36 -32.05 -33.42
N VAL A 773 59.03 -31.96 -33.39
CA VAL A 773 58.24 -31.01 -34.20
C VAL A 773 57.83 -29.81 -33.35
N PRO A 774 57.92 -28.56 -33.87
CA PRO A 774 57.39 -27.38 -33.18
C PRO A 774 55.90 -27.54 -32.87
N PHE A 775 55.53 -27.27 -31.62
CA PHE A 775 54.19 -27.39 -31.09
C PHE A 775 53.70 -26.05 -30.53
N SER A 776 52.42 -25.75 -30.76
CA SER A 776 51.72 -24.63 -30.15
C SER A 776 50.26 -25.01 -29.90
N PHE A 777 49.79 -24.78 -28.68
CA PHE A 777 48.40 -25.01 -28.28
C PHE A 777 47.97 -23.91 -27.30
N THR A 778 46.91 -23.19 -27.65
CA THR A 778 46.37 -22.11 -26.82
C THR A 778 45.14 -22.61 -26.06
N VAL A 779 45.22 -22.58 -24.73
CA VAL A 779 44.06 -22.65 -23.85
C VAL A 779 43.35 -21.31 -23.88
N THR A 780 42.05 -21.34 -24.19
CA THR A 780 41.17 -20.18 -24.18
C THR A 780 40.02 -20.39 -23.21
N ALA A 781 39.62 -19.32 -22.52
CA ALA A 781 38.47 -19.31 -21.65
C ALA A 781 37.72 -17.98 -21.76
N THR A 782 36.39 -18.06 -21.79
CA THR A 782 35.47 -16.93 -21.74
C THR A 782 35.01 -16.68 -20.30
N GLY A 783 34.42 -15.52 -20.04
CA GLY A 783 33.93 -15.07 -18.73
C GLY A 783 33.92 -13.56 -18.66
N ALA A 784 33.21 -12.98 -17.69
CA ALA A 784 33.16 -11.53 -17.49
C ALA A 784 33.26 -11.21 -15.98
N PRO A 785 34.33 -10.52 -15.52
CA PRO A 785 35.56 -10.18 -16.24
C PRO A 785 36.27 -11.40 -16.87
N LEU A 786 37.11 -11.17 -17.88
CA LEU A 786 37.88 -12.24 -18.52
C LEU A 786 38.72 -13.00 -17.46
N PRO A 787 38.70 -14.35 -17.47
CA PRO A 787 39.32 -15.13 -16.41
C PRO A 787 40.84 -15.19 -16.53
N THR A 788 41.53 -15.27 -15.38
CA THR A 788 42.92 -15.72 -15.36
C THR A 788 42.96 -17.23 -15.59
N VAL A 789 43.67 -17.66 -16.64
CA VAL A 789 43.91 -19.07 -16.92
C VAL A 789 45.17 -19.51 -16.17
N SER A 790 45.16 -20.70 -15.59
CA SER A 790 46.33 -21.32 -14.98
C SER A 790 46.43 -22.79 -15.37
N LEU A 791 47.66 -23.26 -15.48
CA LEU A 791 48.04 -24.61 -15.91
C LEU A 791 48.90 -25.23 -14.82
N SER A 792 48.55 -26.42 -14.34
CA SER A 792 49.36 -27.17 -13.39
C SER A 792 49.54 -28.64 -13.78
N GLY A 793 50.75 -29.15 -13.51
CA GLY A 793 51.25 -30.42 -14.02
C GLY A 793 52.64 -30.25 -14.64
N THR A 794 53.34 -31.35 -14.86
CA THR A 794 54.68 -31.36 -15.49
C THR A 794 54.56 -31.39 -17.01
N LEU A 795 55.04 -30.34 -17.67
CA LEU A 795 55.22 -30.32 -19.13
C LEU A 795 56.42 -31.19 -19.56
N PRO A 796 56.40 -31.74 -20.79
CA PRO A 796 57.60 -32.29 -21.42
C PRO A 796 58.71 -31.25 -21.50
N TRP A 797 59.96 -31.71 -21.35
CA TRP A 797 61.12 -30.85 -21.61
C TRP A 797 61.09 -30.35 -23.06
N GLY A 798 61.32 -29.05 -23.25
CA GLY A 798 61.17 -28.36 -24.53
C GLY A 798 59.81 -27.68 -24.75
N LEU A 799 58.78 -27.92 -23.92
CA LEU A 799 57.55 -27.11 -23.89
C LEU A 799 57.54 -26.13 -22.72
N THR A 800 56.94 -24.95 -22.93
CA THR A 800 56.66 -23.96 -21.88
C THR A 800 55.22 -23.48 -21.98
N ALA A 801 54.59 -23.18 -20.83
CA ALA A 801 53.31 -22.50 -20.78
C ALA A 801 53.53 -21.01 -20.44
N ARG A 802 52.89 -20.11 -21.18
CA ARG A 802 52.92 -18.66 -20.93
C ARG A 802 51.52 -18.09 -21.01
N GLN A 803 51.21 -17.11 -20.16
CA GLN A 803 50.03 -16.27 -20.32
C GLN A 803 50.19 -15.45 -21.60
N THR A 804 49.16 -15.39 -22.42
CA THR A 804 49.15 -14.63 -23.68
C THR A 804 48.12 -13.51 -23.71
N GLY A 805 47.21 -13.47 -22.72
CA GLY A 805 46.27 -12.39 -22.47
C GLY A 805 45.29 -12.75 -21.36
N ALA A 806 44.41 -11.83 -20.97
CA ALA A 806 43.26 -12.20 -20.13
C ALA A 806 42.41 -13.24 -20.87
N GLY A 807 42.01 -14.31 -20.18
CA GLY A 807 41.31 -15.45 -20.79
C GLY A 807 42.19 -16.45 -21.57
N SER A 808 43.52 -16.30 -21.64
CA SER A 808 44.34 -17.17 -22.50
C SER A 808 45.76 -17.50 -21.99
N ALA A 809 46.14 -18.78 -22.13
CA ALA A 809 47.50 -19.26 -21.92
C ALA A 809 47.93 -20.23 -23.03
N THR A 810 49.13 -20.03 -23.58
CA THR A 810 49.67 -20.85 -24.68
C THR A 810 50.78 -21.77 -24.20
N ILE A 811 50.67 -23.06 -24.53
CA ILE A 811 51.72 -24.07 -24.40
C ILE A 811 52.46 -24.13 -25.73
N SER A 812 53.75 -23.84 -25.75
CA SER A 812 54.55 -23.83 -26.99
C SER A 812 56.00 -24.26 -26.78
N GLY A 813 56.62 -24.72 -27.87
CA GLY A 813 58.02 -25.13 -27.93
C GLY A 813 58.23 -26.38 -28.78
N THR A 814 59.41 -26.99 -28.69
CA THR A 814 59.76 -28.22 -29.43
C THR A 814 60.24 -29.27 -28.44
N ALA A 815 59.42 -30.27 -28.16
CA ALA A 815 59.76 -31.35 -27.23
C ALA A 815 60.38 -32.55 -27.97
N THR A 816 61.48 -33.07 -27.44
CA THR A 816 62.14 -34.28 -27.93
C THR A 816 62.05 -35.39 -26.89
N PHE A 817 61.44 -36.52 -27.27
CA PHE A 817 61.27 -37.69 -26.42
C PHE A 817 61.37 -38.99 -27.24
N THR A 818 61.93 -40.04 -26.63
CA THR A 818 62.17 -41.35 -27.26
C THR A 818 61.04 -42.35 -27.02
N THR A 819 60.31 -42.20 -25.92
CA THR A 819 59.13 -43.00 -25.56
C THR A 819 57.91 -42.09 -25.54
N GLY A 820 56.87 -42.43 -26.31
CA GLY A 820 55.61 -41.69 -26.26
C GLY A 820 54.74 -42.11 -25.07
N SER A 821 53.86 -41.21 -24.64
CA SER A 821 52.98 -41.38 -23.48
C SER A 821 51.75 -40.48 -23.59
N THR A 822 50.91 -40.42 -22.55
CA THR A 822 49.94 -39.34 -22.37
C THR A 822 50.22 -38.62 -21.06
N ILE A 823 50.14 -37.28 -21.09
CA ILE A 823 50.27 -36.41 -19.91
C ILE A 823 48.94 -35.69 -19.70
N ARG A 824 48.54 -35.50 -18.45
CA ARG A 824 47.36 -34.72 -18.06
C ARG A 824 47.81 -33.45 -17.35
N LEU A 825 47.32 -32.31 -17.84
CA LEU A 825 47.50 -31.00 -17.22
C LEU A 825 46.16 -30.54 -16.68
N ALA A 826 46.13 -30.03 -15.45
CA ALA A 826 44.96 -29.38 -14.90
C ALA A 826 44.91 -27.93 -15.40
N VAL A 827 43.84 -27.58 -16.10
CA VAL A 827 43.52 -26.22 -16.54
C VAL A 827 42.50 -25.64 -15.56
N ARG A 828 42.74 -24.43 -15.06
CA ARG A 828 41.76 -23.67 -14.27
C ARG A 828 41.62 -22.27 -14.87
N ALA A 829 40.38 -21.84 -15.13
CA ALA A 829 40.06 -20.48 -15.50
C ALA A 829 39.23 -19.84 -14.38
N THR A 830 39.71 -18.75 -13.79
CA THR A 830 39.11 -18.13 -12.58
C THR A 830 38.85 -16.64 -12.79
N ASN A 831 37.67 -16.17 -12.37
CA ASN A 831 37.34 -14.74 -12.24
C ASN A 831 36.50 -14.51 -10.97
N GLY A 832 36.00 -13.28 -10.77
CA GLY A 832 35.17 -12.93 -9.61
C GLY A 832 33.83 -13.68 -9.50
N ALA A 833 33.33 -14.31 -10.58
CA ALA A 833 32.11 -15.12 -10.55
C ALA A 833 32.36 -16.61 -10.22
N GLY A 834 33.59 -17.11 -10.34
CA GLY A 834 33.89 -18.51 -10.03
C GLY A 834 35.10 -19.08 -10.78
N THR A 835 35.11 -20.41 -10.93
CA THR A 835 36.22 -21.15 -11.56
C THR A 835 35.70 -22.30 -12.42
N ALA A 836 36.09 -22.32 -13.70
CA ALA A 836 36.00 -23.52 -14.54
C ALA A 836 37.29 -24.34 -14.43
N SER A 837 37.16 -25.66 -14.56
CA SER A 837 38.29 -26.59 -14.58
C SER A 837 38.15 -27.59 -15.74
N GLN A 838 39.25 -27.87 -16.43
CA GLN A 838 39.33 -28.85 -17.51
C GLN A 838 40.62 -29.67 -17.32
N THR A 839 40.62 -30.94 -17.72
CA THR A 839 41.87 -31.72 -17.84
C THR A 839 42.30 -31.74 -19.30
N LEU A 840 43.42 -31.10 -19.62
CA LEU A 840 44.03 -31.14 -20.94
C LEU A 840 44.95 -32.36 -21.06
N THR A 841 44.64 -33.25 -22.00
CA THR A 841 45.44 -34.46 -22.26
C THR A 841 46.37 -34.24 -23.45
N LEU A 842 47.68 -34.18 -23.19
CA LEU A 842 48.71 -34.13 -24.22
C LEU A 842 49.15 -35.56 -24.59
N THR A 843 48.91 -35.97 -25.83
CA THR A 843 49.43 -37.22 -26.40
C THR A 843 50.83 -36.96 -26.93
N LEU A 844 51.85 -37.53 -26.30
CA LEU A 844 53.23 -37.45 -26.77
C LEU A 844 53.45 -38.56 -27.80
N ALA A 845 53.37 -38.20 -29.08
CA ALA A 845 53.40 -39.14 -30.18
C ALA A 845 54.79 -39.27 -30.81
N THR A 846 55.20 -40.50 -31.10
CA THR A 846 56.45 -40.84 -31.81
C THR A 846 56.14 -41.43 -33.16
N VAL A 847 56.87 -40.98 -34.20
CA VAL A 847 56.75 -41.48 -35.57
C VAL A 847 57.07 -42.98 -35.60
N PRO A 848 56.32 -43.81 -36.37
CA PRO A 848 56.56 -45.25 -36.38
C PRO A 848 57.95 -45.62 -36.91
N ARG A 849 58.62 -46.55 -36.23
CA ARG A 849 59.91 -47.11 -36.66
C ARG A 849 59.83 -48.63 -36.72
N PHE A 850 60.24 -49.23 -37.83
CA PHE A 850 60.33 -50.69 -37.93
C PHE A 850 61.50 -51.21 -37.07
N THR A 851 61.22 -52.25 -36.28
CA THR A 851 62.20 -53.00 -35.48
C THR A 851 62.44 -54.40 -36.02
N SER A 852 61.52 -54.94 -36.82
CA SER A 852 61.76 -56.14 -37.60
C SER A 852 62.80 -55.88 -38.69
N THR A 853 63.75 -56.81 -38.85
CA THR A 853 64.75 -56.76 -39.92
C THR A 853 64.09 -56.83 -41.30
N ALA A 854 64.57 -56.03 -42.24
CA ALA A 854 64.04 -55.94 -43.61
C ALA A 854 64.27 -57.18 -44.50
N THR A 855 64.90 -58.25 -44.01
CA THR A 855 65.18 -59.46 -44.80
C THR A 855 64.53 -60.70 -44.19
N ARG A 856 63.87 -61.50 -45.02
CA ARG A 856 63.22 -62.76 -44.65
C ARG A 856 63.49 -63.84 -45.70
N THR A 857 63.43 -65.10 -45.29
CA THR A 857 63.54 -66.26 -46.18
C THR A 857 62.34 -67.17 -45.96
N ALA A 858 61.73 -67.64 -47.05
CA ALA A 858 60.71 -68.68 -47.02
C ALA A 858 61.07 -69.79 -48.01
N ARG A 859 60.39 -70.93 -47.96
CA ARG A 859 60.51 -72.00 -48.95
C ARG A 859 59.15 -72.29 -49.57
N VAL A 860 59.15 -72.65 -50.85
CA VAL A 860 57.95 -73.15 -51.54
C VAL A 860 57.40 -74.37 -50.79
N ARG A 861 56.07 -74.50 -50.71
CA ARG A 861 55.35 -75.60 -50.01
C ARG A 861 55.61 -75.75 -48.50
N ALA A 862 56.50 -74.97 -47.89
CA ALA A 862 56.67 -74.91 -46.44
C ALA A 862 55.79 -73.82 -45.82
N TRP A 863 55.17 -74.10 -44.67
CA TRP A 863 54.51 -73.05 -43.88
C TRP A 863 55.56 -72.05 -43.39
N THR A 864 55.29 -70.76 -43.61
CA THR A 864 56.09 -69.66 -43.08
C THR A 864 55.19 -68.67 -42.36
N SER A 865 55.75 -68.04 -41.33
CA SER A 865 55.13 -66.93 -40.62
C SER A 865 56.24 -66.03 -40.12
N PHE A 866 56.14 -64.74 -40.42
CA PHE A 866 57.09 -63.75 -39.93
C PHE A 866 56.37 -62.54 -39.37
N LEU A 867 56.87 -62.11 -38.21
CA LEU A 867 56.39 -60.92 -37.53
C LEU A 867 57.12 -59.69 -38.05
N VAL A 868 56.33 -58.73 -38.49
CA VAL A 868 56.72 -57.34 -38.77
C VAL A 868 56.41 -56.57 -37.49
N THR A 869 57.39 -55.90 -36.92
CA THR A 869 57.26 -55.20 -35.63
C THR A 869 57.66 -53.75 -35.77
N THR A 870 56.92 -52.86 -35.11
CA THR A 870 57.24 -51.44 -35.04
C THR A 870 57.28 -50.95 -33.60
N THR A 871 58.07 -49.90 -33.35
CA THR A 871 57.95 -49.03 -32.20
C THR A 871 57.29 -47.73 -32.63
N ALA A 872 56.17 -47.39 -31.99
CA ALA A 872 55.40 -46.18 -32.23
C ALA A 872 54.48 -45.96 -31.02
N TRP A 873 54.18 -44.70 -30.70
CA TRP A 873 53.04 -44.38 -29.84
C TRP A 873 52.27 -43.18 -30.40
N PRO A 874 50.93 -43.23 -30.53
CA PRO A 874 50.07 -44.43 -30.58
C PRO A 874 50.63 -45.55 -31.47
N ARG A 875 50.23 -46.81 -31.21
CA ARG A 875 50.68 -47.96 -32.00
C ARG A 875 50.32 -47.75 -33.47
N ALA A 876 51.21 -48.15 -34.37
CA ALA A 876 51.03 -47.93 -35.80
C ALA A 876 50.10 -48.96 -36.43
N THR A 877 49.18 -48.51 -37.28
CA THR A 877 48.51 -49.36 -38.26
C THR A 877 49.53 -49.76 -39.33
N LEU A 878 49.53 -51.03 -39.69
CA LEU A 878 50.49 -51.62 -40.61
C LEU A 878 49.79 -52.04 -41.91
N THR A 879 50.39 -51.76 -43.06
CA THR A 879 49.79 -52.04 -44.38
C THR A 879 50.85 -52.46 -45.39
N ALA A 880 50.71 -53.63 -45.99
CA ALA A 880 51.49 -53.99 -47.18
C ALA A 880 51.03 -53.14 -48.38
N LEU A 881 51.96 -52.46 -49.04
CA LEU A 881 51.69 -51.60 -50.20
C LEU A 881 51.86 -52.32 -51.54
N ASP A 882 52.55 -53.47 -51.54
CA ASP A 882 52.87 -54.26 -52.73
C ASP A 882 52.31 -55.70 -52.59
N PRO A 883 52.01 -56.39 -53.71
CA PRO A 883 51.52 -57.77 -53.67
C PRO A 883 52.50 -58.74 -53.02
N LEU A 884 51.96 -59.66 -52.21
CA LEU A 884 52.70 -60.77 -51.63
C LEU A 884 52.89 -61.92 -52.64
N PRO A 885 53.87 -62.81 -52.42
CA PRO A 885 53.89 -64.12 -53.08
C PRO A 885 52.56 -64.85 -52.89
N THR A 886 52.01 -65.41 -53.97
CA THR A 886 50.78 -66.21 -53.94
C THR A 886 50.88 -67.31 -52.88
N GLY A 887 49.87 -67.39 -52.02
CA GLY A 887 49.84 -68.30 -50.87
C GLY A 887 50.34 -67.70 -49.55
N LEU A 888 50.86 -66.46 -49.54
CA LEU A 888 51.06 -65.66 -48.32
C LEU A 888 49.95 -64.61 -48.16
N THR A 889 49.64 -64.31 -46.90
CA THR A 889 48.66 -63.29 -46.51
C THR A 889 49.29 -62.32 -45.51
N PHE A 890 48.95 -61.02 -45.61
CA PHE A 890 49.34 -60.00 -44.64
C PHE A 890 48.16 -59.73 -43.71
N ARG A 891 48.41 -59.72 -42.41
CA ARG A 891 47.41 -59.41 -41.38
C ARG A 891 48.02 -58.45 -40.36
N ASP A 892 47.58 -57.20 -40.39
CA ASP A 892 47.76 -56.29 -39.25
C ASP A 892 47.06 -56.88 -38.02
N ARG A 893 47.69 -56.75 -36.86
CA ARG A 893 47.15 -57.21 -35.58
C ARG A 893 46.60 -56.04 -34.75
N GLY A 894 46.77 -54.79 -35.20
CA GLY A 894 46.33 -53.59 -34.49
C GLY A 894 47.17 -53.23 -33.26
N ASP A 895 48.21 -54.02 -32.97
CA ASP A 895 49.10 -53.86 -31.82
C ASP A 895 50.46 -53.24 -32.22
N GLY A 896 50.60 -52.66 -33.42
CA GLY A 896 51.88 -52.21 -33.95
C GLY A 896 52.76 -53.35 -34.50
N THR A 897 52.20 -54.56 -34.60
CA THR A 897 52.78 -55.69 -35.31
C THR A 897 51.83 -56.22 -36.39
N ALA A 898 52.40 -56.79 -37.44
CA ALA A 898 51.65 -57.49 -38.47
C ALA A 898 52.33 -58.84 -38.74
N SER A 899 51.54 -59.87 -39.05
CA SER A 899 52.08 -61.13 -39.55
C SER A 899 51.91 -61.22 -41.05
N ILE A 900 52.97 -61.64 -41.75
CA ILE A 900 52.83 -62.24 -43.07
C ILE A 900 53.02 -63.75 -42.90
N SER A 901 52.04 -64.53 -43.32
CA SER A 901 52.00 -65.97 -43.09
C SER A 901 51.24 -66.73 -44.18
N GLY A 902 51.61 -67.99 -44.36
CA GLY A 902 51.00 -68.89 -45.34
C GLY A 902 51.99 -69.91 -45.89
N VAL A 903 51.66 -70.48 -47.06
CA VAL A 903 52.52 -71.43 -47.78
C VAL A 903 52.83 -70.82 -49.17
N PRO A 904 54.08 -70.41 -49.47
CA PRO A 904 54.41 -69.89 -50.79
C PRO A 904 54.13 -70.93 -51.88
N ALA A 905 53.33 -70.56 -52.88
CA ALA A 905 52.92 -71.44 -53.95
C ALA A 905 54.09 -71.84 -54.86
N THR A 906 53.97 -73.01 -55.52
CA THR A 906 54.94 -73.45 -56.54
C THR A 906 55.02 -72.40 -57.65
N GLY A 907 56.24 -71.97 -58.02
CA GLY A 907 56.48 -70.88 -58.98
C GLY A 907 56.74 -69.50 -58.37
N THR A 908 56.66 -69.34 -57.03
CA THR A 908 56.95 -68.05 -56.36
C THR A 908 58.43 -67.85 -55.98
N ALA A 909 59.32 -68.79 -56.32
CA ALA A 909 60.73 -68.79 -55.93
C ALA A 909 61.55 -67.67 -56.60
N ARG A 910 61.68 -66.54 -55.90
CA ARG A 910 62.52 -65.38 -56.24
C ARG A 910 62.71 -64.48 -55.02
N VAL A 911 63.48 -63.41 -55.16
CA VAL A 911 63.45 -62.30 -54.21
C VAL A 911 62.23 -61.43 -54.51
N TRP A 912 61.38 -61.20 -53.51
CA TRP A 912 60.25 -60.28 -53.56
C TRP A 912 60.57 -59.01 -52.76
N SER A 913 60.34 -57.86 -53.37
CA SER A 913 60.41 -56.56 -52.71
C SER A 913 59.01 -56.15 -52.30
N ILE A 914 58.75 -56.05 -50.99
CA ILE A 914 57.43 -55.78 -50.41
C ILE A 914 57.56 -54.57 -49.49
N ARG A 915 57.03 -53.41 -49.89
CA ARG A 915 56.97 -52.23 -49.02
C ARG A 915 55.84 -52.41 -48.01
N ILE A 916 56.15 -52.15 -46.75
CA ILE A 916 55.19 -52.12 -45.65
C ILE A 916 55.20 -50.71 -45.07
N ARG A 917 54.02 -50.08 -44.99
CA ARG A 917 53.82 -48.79 -44.34
C ARG A 917 53.37 -49.01 -42.90
N ALA A 918 53.96 -48.25 -41.99
CA ALA A 918 53.50 -48.10 -40.61
C ALA A 918 53.04 -46.66 -40.42
N THR A 919 51.80 -46.43 -39.98
CA THR A 919 51.21 -45.09 -39.81
C THR A 919 50.58 -44.92 -38.43
N ASN A 920 50.82 -43.78 -37.79
CA ASN A 920 50.05 -43.30 -36.64
C ASN A 920 49.83 -41.78 -36.74
N VAL A 921 49.28 -41.15 -35.68
CA VAL A 921 49.03 -39.70 -35.64
C VAL A 921 50.29 -38.81 -35.66
N ALA A 922 51.49 -39.37 -35.49
CA ALA A 922 52.75 -38.65 -35.67
C ALA A 922 53.30 -38.72 -37.10
N GLY A 923 52.82 -39.65 -37.94
CA GLY A 923 53.20 -39.76 -39.35
C GLY A 923 53.28 -41.20 -39.87
N SER A 924 53.83 -41.35 -41.07
CA SER A 924 54.08 -42.66 -41.71
C SER A 924 55.56 -42.91 -41.94
N THR A 925 56.00 -44.15 -41.74
CA THR A 925 57.29 -44.69 -42.21
C THR A 925 57.04 -45.87 -43.12
N VAL A 926 57.91 -46.10 -44.11
CA VAL A 926 57.87 -47.27 -44.99
C VAL A 926 59.18 -48.06 -44.85
N GLN A 927 59.07 -49.38 -44.68
CA GLN A 927 60.20 -50.31 -44.80
C GLN A 927 59.98 -51.19 -46.02
N THR A 928 60.96 -51.24 -46.92
CA THR A 928 61.00 -52.22 -48.01
C THR A 928 61.57 -53.52 -47.47
N MET A 929 60.78 -54.58 -47.45
CA MET A 929 61.21 -55.91 -47.04
C MET A 929 61.59 -56.76 -48.26
N SER A 930 62.79 -57.35 -48.21
CA SER A 930 63.28 -58.36 -49.15
C SER A 930 62.94 -59.76 -48.63
N LEU A 931 61.94 -60.41 -49.24
CA LEU A 931 61.57 -61.79 -48.96
C LEU A 931 62.14 -62.71 -50.04
N THR A 932 63.16 -63.50 -49.69
CA THR A 932 63.71 -64.53 -50.57
C THR A 932 62.89 -65.81 -50.43
N VAL A 933 62.06 -66.13 -51.42
CA VAL A 933 61.41 -67.43 -51.51
C VAL A 933 62.37 -68.37 -52.24
N ARG A 934 62.86 -69.40 -51.53
CA ARG A 934 63.69 -70.48 -52.08
C ARG A 934 62.81 -71.64 -52.56
N PRO A 935 63.33 -72.52 -53.43
CA PRO A 935 62.74 -73.84 -53.66
C PRO A 935 62.50 -74.61 -52.35
#